data_AF-A0A934GW75-F1
#
_entry.id   AF-A0A934GW75-F1
#
_cell.length_a   1.000
_cell.length_b   1.000
_cell.length_c   1.000
_cell.angle_alpha   90.00
_cell.angle_beta   90.00
_cell.angle_gamma   90.00
#
_symmetry.space_group_name_H-M   'P 1'
#
loop_
_entity.id
_entity.type
_entity.pdbx_description
1 polymer ?
#
loop_
_entity_poly.entity_id
_entity_poly.type
_entity_poly.pdbx_seq_one_letter_code
_entity_poly.pdbx_strand_id
1 'polypeptide(L)'
;MARKFFAAILVVTLLVTGLTAANMSGLSRTAPAFAQSTDTVLVRFVHALPGGEAVDIYVNDGLVAPNVAYGQATPHLSFLVGDYTLALRPAGSDATAAALFSQSFNLAASRTGYRQNTAVIQADETGNLALALYFDDLDPANIGYARMHLIHAVAGVAPVDLQRTDGAPILQGVTFNQASGSVNLPVGNYDLVVTATGDTPENALLAVGNVEVDTNLLYTVVVMGNASGDPAPQAVILTTPFFSNPAQPEILTRIAHGSGDAPAVDIYANDTLILVGLQPGDITPHLPLPAGTVKLSLREAGALPNSDAAFESEVDLNSDSGAATLVALGSLADGTFNFSLFPDEIADLDSATARIRVINTVSTGPANLELSDGTALASGLAAFSASNTVDVPMGTYSVTGSFDEETGPVTISLPDQTFIGGTHYTLLVFSAATPGLSFAATSINTASNSLTGGEPTIEVAVAATEEPTEVTPVATEATPVVVVTTPPPVVPVATTPAAVTPPPVVSAPPTTQAFTAVVNLDSGVNLQCREYPTSAAFSLGLVPNGSTMLLQGFAGAIDPVDGQPNTPLEPGAFENPELAQDFNEIWLNADWAAPQGGTIRCWVRADFLQITYKGRNINDVGKFFELVDLGEIDAVPANYPGGAVDDSAIVVPPSQSAPEYPTATVNVNPGVNLQLRRTPSIQAESLALIPGGSDVSVLSRTEITPGTDIGAPQSPDWYFVQYATPDGSALITGWISGDFVILTFRGRAITAEDVPLADEPLPTGEVLAGSGSPAIAVPTEAPIVGLVTVGTGGNLNLRDRPSTDGLVVTPIPSGSNVIILGRNGDGTWLNVRYEIAGQGSSTGWVATEFVTVTRSGSAFPINNLLITSGEVDSMN
;
A
#
# COMPACT_ATOMS: atom_id res chain seq x y z
N MET A 1 -88.17 -14.93 -10.68
CA MET A 1 -87.85 -15.66 -11.93
C MET A 1 -86.68 -16.58 -11.59
N ALA A 2 -86.88 -17.90 -11.41
CA ALA A 2 -86.58 -18.95 -12.41
C ALA A 2 -85.09 -18.93 -12.88
N ARG A 3 -84.23 -19.95 -12.69
CA ARG A 3 -84.37 -21.40 -12.34
C ARG A 3 -83.19 -21.84 -11.43
N LYS A 4 -83.44 -22.51 -10.29
CA LYS A 4 -83.24 -23.96 -9.96
C LYS A 4 -81.83 -24.42 -9.51
N PHE A 5 -81.81 -25.35 -8.55
CA PHE A 5 -80.69 -25.86 -7.72
C PHE A 5 -80.19 -27.28 -8.11
N PHE A 6 -78.97 -27.61 -7.64
CA PHE A 6 -78.40 -28.94 -7.23
C PHE A 6 -78.32 -30.17 -8.16
N ALA A 7 -77.11 -30.80 -8.18
CA ALA A 7 -76.76 -32.26 -8.20
C ALA A 7 -75.30 -32.43 -8.72
N ALA A 8 -74.42 -33.40 -8.36
CA ALA A 8 -74.42 -34.57 -7.45
C ALA A 8 -72.96 -34.85 -6.95
N ILE A 9 -72.68 -35.21 -5.69
CA ILE A 9 -72.45 -36.57 -5.11
C ILE A 9 -71.31 -37.41 -5.72
N LEU A 10 -70.19 -37.65 -4.99
CA LEU A 10 -69.83 -38.94 -4.31
C LEU A 10 -68.54 -38.81 -3.44
N VAL A 11 -68.30 -39.78 -2.56
CA VAL A 11 -67.50 -39.79 -1.31
C VAL A 11 -66.21 -40.67 -1.38
N VAL A 12 -65.07 -40.14 -0.88
CA VAL A 12 -63.89 -40.79 -0.17
C VAL A 12 -63.10 -41.91 -0.91
N THR A 13 -61.75 -41.91 -0.99
CA THR A 13 -60.78 -42.38 0.05
C THR A 13 -59.30 -41.99 -0.24
N LEU A 14 -58.44 -41.96 0.80
CA LEU A 14 -56.97 -41.67 0.84
C LEU A 14 -56.05 -42.67 0.07
N LEU A 15 -54.83 -42.25 -0.37
CA LEU A 15 -53.48 -42.54 0.21
C LEU A 15 -52.26 -42.24 -0.74
N VAL A 16 -51.27 -41.46 -0.28
CA VAL A 16 -49.77 -41.59 -0.39
C VAL A 16 -48.99 -41.74 -1.74
N THR A 17 -48.07 -40.78 -1.96
CA THR A 17 -46.74 -40.67 -2.66
C THR A 17 -46.22 -41.63 -3.78
N GLY A 18 -45.55 -41.06 -4.79
CA GLY A 18 -44.18 -41.47 -5.22
C GLY A 18 -43.85 -41.58 -6.73
N LEU A 19 -42.65 -41.09 -7.14
CA LEU A 19 -41.84 -41.47 -8.35
C LEU A 19 -42.42 -41.19 -9.77
N THR A 20 -41.68 -40.89 -10.87
CA THR A 20 -40.25 -40.54 -11.11
C THR A 20 -40.08 -39.78 -12.46
N ALA A 21 -38.88 -39.24 -12.70
CA ALA A 21 -38.43 -38.49 -13.90
C ALA A 21 -38.49 -39.22 -15.28
N ALA A 22 -38.44 -38.43 -16.37
CA ALA A 22 -37.40 -38.55 -17.41
C ALA A 22 -37.44 -37.45 -18.52
N ASN A 23 -36.24 -36.95 -18.88
CA ASN A 23 -35.78 -36.47 -20.21
C ASN A 23 -36.44 -35.27 -20.92
N MET A 24 -35.75 -34.12 -20.86
CA MET A 24 -35.57 -33.19 -21.99
C MET A 24 -34.10 -32.74 -21.98
N SER A 25 -33.34 -33.04 -23.03
CA SER A 25 -31.92 -32.72 -23.15
C SER A 25 -31.65 -31.91 -24.42
N GLY A 26 -30.81 -30.87 -24.31
CA GLY A 26 -30.12 -30.25 -25.44
C GLY A 26 -30.64 -28.89 -25.89
N LEU A 27 -30.05 -27.82 -25.36
CA LEU A 27 -29.23 -26.85 -26.12
C LEU A 27 -28.77 -25.72 -25.19
N SER A 28 -27.81 -26.00 -24.30
CA SER A 28 -27.14 -24.96 -23.54
C SER A 28 -26.17 -24.20 -24.46
N ARG A 29 -26.57 -23.01 -24.91
CA ARG A 29 -25.61 -22.00 -25.43
C ARG A 29 -24.97 -21.31 -24.23
N THR A 30 -23.76 -21.72 -23.87
CA THR A 30 -22.90 -20.95 -22.97
C THR A 30 -22.35 -19.74 -23.71
N ALA A 31 -22.96 -18.58 -23.53
CA ALA A 31 -22.28 -17.32 -23.79
C ALA A 31 -21.17 -17.14 -22.73
N PRO A 32 -19.97 -16.65 -23.08
CA PRO A 32 -18.98 -16.27 -22.08
C PRO A 32 -19.51 -15.02 -21.36
N ALA A 33 -19.92 -15.19 -20.10
CA ALA A 33 -20.06 -14.06 -19.19
C ALA A 33 -18.65 -13.61 -18.81
N PHE A 34 -18.20 -12.48 -19.36
CA PHE A 34 -17.03 -11.78 -18.82
C PHE A 34 -17.42 -11.29 -17.43
N ALA A 35 -16.79 -11.84 -16.39
CA ALA A 35 -16.89 -11.28 -15.05
C ALA A 35 -16.10 -9.96 -15.04
N GLN A 36 -16.80 -8.82 -15.13
CA GLN A 36 -16.20 -7.53 -14.81
C GLN A 36 -15.83 -7.50 -13.32
N SER A 37 -14.71 -6.88 -12.98
CA SER A 37 -14.36 -6.71 -11.58
C SER A 37 -15.31 -5.72 -10.90
N THR A 38 -15.63 -5.97 -9.63
CA THR A 38 -16.28 -5.01 -8.74
C THR A 38 -15.27 -4.09 -8.04
N ASP A 39 -13.97 -4.26 -8.31
CA ASP A 39 -12.92 -3.38 -7.82
C ASP A 39 -13.04 -1.98 -8.41
N THR A 40 -12.97 -0.97 -7.53
CA THR A 40 -12.87 0.44 -7.94
C THR A 40 -11.44 0.97 -7.84
N VAL A 41 -11.18 2.02 -8.63
CA VAL A 41 -9.99 2.86 -8.64
C VAL A 41 -10.46 4.31 -8.74
N LEU A 42 -9.95 5.14 -7.84
CA LEU A 42 -10.13 6.59 -7.83
C LEU A 42 -9.10 7.26 -8.75
N VAL A 43 -9.55 8.20 -9.57
CA VAL A 43 -8.71 8.97 -10.51
C VAL A 43 -9.07 10.44 -10.43
N ARG A 44 -8.08 11.32 -10.20
CA ARG A 44 -8.21 12.77 -10.43
C ARG A 44 -7.52 13.15 -11.73
N PHE A 45 -8.16 13.98 -12.55
CA PHE A 45 -7.58 14.49 -13.80
C PHE A 45 -7.00 15.89 -13.58
N VAL A 46 -5.82 16.17 -14.13
CA VAL A 46 -5.13 17.47 -14.05
C VAL A 46 -4.87 17.99 -15.46
N HIS A 47 -5.31 19.22 -15.78
CA HIS A 47 -5.09 19.82 -17.10
C HIS A 47 -3.79 20.65 -17.12
N ALA A 48 -2.70 20.02 -17.56
CA ALA A 48 -1.34 20.58 -17.54
C ALA A 48 -0.86 21.13 -18.90
N LEU A 49 -1.71 21.17 -19.94
CA LEU A 49 -1.35 21.62 -21.29
C LEU A 49 -1.21 23.16 -21.40
N PRO A 50 0.00 23.71 -21.57
CA PRO A 50 0.22 25.16 -21.54
C PRO A 50 -0.50 25.88 -22.67
N GLY A 51 -1.20 26.97 -22.34
CA GLY A 51 -1.93 27.79 -23.33
C GLY A 51 -3.17 27.12 -23.94
N GLY A 52 -3.61 25.98 -23.39
CA GLY A 52 -4.86 25.34 -23.78
C GLY A 52 -6.08 26.14 -23.32
N GLU A 53 -7.12 26.17 -24.15
CA GLU A 53 -8.47 26.52 -23.69
C GLU A 53 -8.98 25.47 -22.68
N ALA A 54 -10.05 25.80 -21.95
CA ALA A 54 -10.69 24.81 -21.07
C ALA A 54 -11.22 23.62 -21.91
N VAL A 55 -11.13 22.42 -21.34
CA VAL A 55 -11.51 21.17 -22.02
C VAL A 55 -12.63 20.44 -21.28
N ASP A 56 -13.48 19.79 -22.06
CA ASP A 56 -14.39 18.77 -21.58
C ASP A 56 -13.70 17.41 -21.65
N ILE A 57 -13.61 16.73 -20.51
CA ILE A 57 -13.01 15.41 -20.34
C ILE A 57 -14.12 14.36 -20.51
N TYR A 58 -13.96 13.50 -21.51
CA TYR A 58 -14.81 12.34 -21.74
C TYR A 58 -14.05 11.04 -21.48
N VAL A 59 -14.73 10.04 -20.93
CA VAL A 59 -14.23 8.69 -20.75
C VAL A 59 -15.27 7.70 -21.26
N ASN A 60 -14.89 6.83 -22.22
CA ASN A 60 -15.80 5.93 -22.94
C ASN A 60 -17.03 6.66 -23.49
N ASP A 61 -16.80 7.81 -24.14
CA ASP A 61 -17.80 8.75 -24.69
C ASP A 61 -18.80 9.37 -23.69
N GLY A 62 -18.78 8.98 -22.41
CA GLY A 62 -19.46 9.70 -21.33
C GLY A 62 -18.69 10.95 -20.92
N LEU A 63 -19.37 12.09 -20.77
CA LEU A 63 -18.76 13.30 -20.22
C LEU A 63 -18.51 13.10 -18.71
N VAL A 64 -17.27 13.28 -18.29
CA VAL A 64 -16.81 13.03 -16.90
C VAL A 64 -16.51 14.32 -16.16
N ALA A 65 -15.81 15.27 -16.79
CA ALA A 65 -15.53 16.57 -16.18
C ALA A 65 -15.67 17.68 -17.22
N PRO A 66 -16.64 18.59 -17.09
CA PRO A 66 -16.83 19.70 -18.00
C PRO A 66 -15.91 20.88 -17.65
N ASN A 67 -15.53 21.66 -18.65
CA ASN A 67 -14.88 22.96 -18.50
C ASN A 67 -13.66 22.96 -17.55
N VAL A 68 -12.82 21.92 -17.61
CA VAL A 68 -11.58 21.86 -16.84
C VAL A 68 -10.59 22.85 -17.46
N ALA A 69 -10.28 23.92 -16.75
CA ALA A 69 -9.34 24.94 -17.20
C ALA A 69 -7.88 24.52 -16.94
N TYR A 70 -6.95 25.12 -17.68
CA TYR A 70 -5.51 24.90 -17.48
C TYR A 70 -5.11 25.22 -16.02
N GLY A 71 -4.41 24.28 -15.37
CA GLY A 71 -4.05 24.35 -13.96
C GLY A 71 -5.10 23.84 -12.98
N GLN A 72 -6.28 23.43 -13.45
CA GLN A 72 -7.28 22.81 -12.58
C GLN A 72 -7.11 21.29 -12.51
N ALA A 73 -7.56 20.74 -11.37
CA ALA A 73 -7.71 19.32 -11.15
C ALA A 73 -9.17 19.00 -10.77
N THR A 74 -9.65 17.82 -11.16
CA THR A 74 -10.92 17.27 -10.65
C THR A 74 -10.72 16.76 -9.21
N PRO A 75 -11.79 16.56 -8.43
CA PRO A 75 -11.72 15.60 -7.32
C PRO A 75 -11.34 14.21 -7.84
N HIS A 76 -10.96 13.31 -6.94
CA HIS A 76 -10.87 11.90 -7.24
C HIS A 76 -12.26 11.34 -7.57
N LEU A 77 -12.39 10.77 -8.77
CA LEU A 77 -13.62 10.15 -9.28
C LEU A 77 -13.46 8.63 -9.32
N SER A 78 -14.51 7.91 -8.91
CA SER A 78 -14.52 6.45 -8.87
C SER A 78 -14.83 5.84 -10.24
N PHE A 79 -13.92 4.98 -10.69
CA PHE A 79 -14.04 4.11 -11.86
C PHE A 79 -13.91 2.65 -11.43
N LEU A 80 -14.41 1.72 -12.25
CA LEU A 80 -14.10 0.29 -12.09
C LEU A 80 -12.71 -0.02 -12.66
N VAL A 81 -12.08 -1.11 -12.19
CA VAL A 81 -10.88 -1.68 -12.83
C VAL A 81 -11.21 -2.14 -14.25
N GLY A 82 -10.47 -1.67 -15.26
CA GLY A 82 -10.71 -1.98 -16.66
C GLY A 82 -10.03 -1.05 -17.67
N ASP A 83 -10.30 -1.28 -18.94
CA ASP A 83 -9.85 -0.44 -20.05
C ASP A 83 -10.81 0.70 -20.34
N TYR A 84 -10.25 1.88 -20.59
CA TYR A 84 -10.97 3.11 -20.86
C TYR A 84 -10.37 3.86 -22.05
N THR A 85 -11.17 4.69 -22.70
CA THR A 85 -10.71 5.64 -23.72
C THR A 85 -11.05 7.05 -23.29
N LEU A 86 -10.00 7.84 -23.05
CA LEU A 86 -10.09 9.28 -22.87
C LEU A 86 -10.41 9.94 -24.22
N ALA A 87 -11.25 10.96 -24.21
CA ALA A 87 -11.34 11.94 -25.28
C ALA A 87 -11.43 13.36 -24.69
N LEU A 88 -10.67 14.30 -25.25
CA LEU A 88 -10.74 15.71 -24.86
C LEU A 88 -11.42 16.51 -25.97
N ARG A 89 -12.39 17.34 -25.61
CA ARG A 89 -13.09 18.26 -26.52
C ARG A 89 -12.96 19.69 -26.00
N PRO A 90 -13.08 20.74 -26.85
CA PRO A 90 -13.16 22.12 -26.34
C PRO A 90 -14.37 22.27 -25.41
N ALA A 91 -14.23 23.01 -24.31
CA ALA A 91 -15.29 23.16 -23.32
C ALA A 91 -16.59 23.70 -23.91
N GLY A 92 -17.72 23.06 -23.58
CA GLY A 92 -19.06 23.43 -24.06
C GLY A 92 -19.31 23.13 -25.54
N SER A 93 -18.45 22.33 -26.19
CA SER A 93 -18.70 21.85 -27.55
C SER A 93 -19.75 20.72 -27.58
N ASP A 94 -20.32 20.45 -28.76
CA ASP A 94 -21.25 19.34 -28.92
C ASP A 94 -20.53 17.99 -28.67
N ALA A 95 -21.18 17.03 -28.01
CA ALA A 95 -20.57 15.74 -27.69
C ALA A 95 -20.13 14.94 -28.94
N THR A 96 -20.70 15.24 -30.11
CA THR A 96 -20.30 14.65 -31.41
C THR A 96 -19.17 15.42 -32.11
N ALA A 97 -18.68 16.52 -31.53
CA ALA A 97 -17.52 17.24 -32.04
C ALA A 97 -16.28 16.34 -32.06
N ALA A 98 -15.42 16.55 -33.07
CA ALA A 98 -14.14 15.88 -33.17
C ALA A 98 -13.29 16.19 -31.93
N ALA A 99 -12.79 15.14 -31.27
CA ALA A 99 -11.90 15.28 -30.14
C ALA A 99 -10.58 15.95 -30.56
N LEU A 100 -10.08 16.85 -29.71
CA LEU A 100 -8.73 17.41 -29.79
C LEU A 100 -7.69 16.31 -29.59
N PHE A 101 -8.03 15.33 -28.75
CA PHE A 101 -7.19 14.24 -28.34
C PHE A 101 -8.03 13.00 -27.99
N SER A 102 -7.50 11.81 -28.25
CA SER A 102 -8.03 10.58 -27.68
C SER A 102 -6.91 9.56 -27.44
N GLN A 103 -6.98 8.88 -26.29
CA GLN A 103 -6.03 7.84 -25.89
C GLN A 103 -6.75 6.77 -25.07
N SER A 104 -6.46 5.51 -25.35
CA SER A 104 -6.85 4.41 -24.47
C SER A 104 -5.87 4.28 -23.30
N PHE A 105 -6.41 4.05 -22.10
CA PHE A 105 -5.66 3.85 -20.87
C PHE A 105 -6.29 2.71 -20.05
N ASN A 106 -5.48 2.01 -19.27
CA ASN A 106 -5.93 0.91 -18.42
C ASN A 106 -5.88 1.34 -16.95
N LEU A 107 -6.97 1.14 -16.22
CA LEU A 107 -7.02 1.24 -14.77
C LEU A 107 -6.93 -0.18 -14.18
N ALA A 108 -5.71 -0.63 -13.91
CA ALA A 108 -5.45 -1.90 -13.26
C ALA A 108 -5.67 -1.85 -11.74
N ALA A 109 -5.92 -3.00 -11.12
CA ALA A 109 -5.74 -3.18 -9.67
C ALA A 109 -4.24 -3.25 -9.33
N SER A 110 -3.55 -2.12 -9.40
CA SER A 110 -2.11 -2.00 -9.12
C SER A 110 -1.85 -2.02 -7.60
N ARG A 111 -1.44 -3.19 -7.09
CA ARG A 111 -1.17 -3.49 -5.66
C ARG A 111 -2.40 -3.48 -4.73
N THR A 112 -2.33 -4.34 -3.72
CA THR A 112 -3.22 -4.32 -2.56
C THR A 112 -3.01 -3.03 -1.74
N GLY A 113 -3.94 -2.07 -1.86
CA GLY A 113 -3.96 -0.83 -1.07
C GLY A 113 -3.97 0.46 -1.90
N TYR A 114 -3.38 0.44 -3.10
CA TYR A 114 -3.25 1.64 -3.93
C TYR A 114 -4.37 1.68 -4.97
N ARG A 115 -5.40 2.46 -4.66
CA ARG A 115 -6.56 2.67 -5.54
C ARG A 115 -6.75 4.15 -5.90
N GLN A 116 -5.70 4.98 -5.84
CA GLN A 116 -5.77 6.40 -6.16
C GLN A 116 -4.69 6.77 -7.18
N ASN A 117 -5.07 7.54 -8.20
CA ASN A 117 -4.20 7.95 -9.29
C ASN A 117 -4.36 9.44 -9.63
N THR A 118 -3.25 10.08 -9.95
CA THR A 118 -3.18 11.39 -10.57
C THR A 118 -2.97 11.23 -12.08
N ALA A 119 -3.99 11.58 -12.87
CA ALA A 119 -4.00 11.48 -14.32
C ALA A 119 -3.71 12.86 -14.94
N VAL A 120 -2.47 13.07 -15.42
CA VAL A 120 -2.02 14.38 -15.93
C VAL A 120 -2.16 14.42 -17.45
N ILE A 121 -2.94 15.39 -17.93
CA ILE A 121 -3.13 15.73 -19.34
C ILE A 121 -2.03 16.72 -19.73
N GLN A 122 -1.06 16.29 -20.53
CA GLN A 122 0.15 17.03 -20.85
C GLN A 122 0.65 16.73 -22.27
N ALA A 123 1.79 17.30 -22.66
CA ALA A 123 2.47 16.90 -23.88
C ALA A 123 3.32 15.63 -23.65
N ASP A 124 3.57 14.85 -24.70
CA ASP A 124 4.60 13.81 -24.71
C ASP A 124 5.98 14.35 -25.15
N GLU A 125 6.99 13.47 -25.20
CA GLU A 125 8.36 13.80 -25.63
C GLU A 125 8.45 14.33 -27.08
N THR A 126 7.42 14.09 -27.90
CA THR A 126 7.33 14.56 -29.28
C THR A 126 6.49 15.84 -29.43
N GLY A 127 5.91 16.34 -28.33
CA GLY A 127 5.04 17.51 -28.30
C GLY A 127 3.58 17.23 -28.68
N ASN A 128 3.17 15.97 -28.79
CA ASN A 128 1.77 15.60 -29.00
C ASN A 128 1.01 15.56 -27.66
N LEU A 129 -0.31 15.68 -27.70
CA LEU A 129 -1.14 15.56 -26.50
C LEU A 129 -1.09 14.13 -25.95
N ALA A 130 -1.06 13.99 -24.63
CA ALA A 130 -0.96 12.71 -23.92
C ALA A 130 -1.65 12.75 -22.54
N LEU A 131 -2.09 11.58 -22.07
CA LEU A 131 -2.43 11.32 -20.68
C LEU A 131 -1.35 10.44 -20.05
N ALA A 132 -0.75 10.91 -18.97
CA ALA A 132 0.08 10.10 -18.09
C ALA A 132 -0.69 9.74 -16.80
N LEU A 133 -0.51 8.53 -16.31
CA LEU A 133 -1.07 8.06 -15.04
C LEU A 133 0.06 7.89 -14.02
N TYR A 134 -0.10 8.51 -12.86
CA TYR A 134 0.82 8.41 -11.74
C TYR A 134 0.08 7.88 -10.51
N PHE A 135 0.69 6.93 -9.82
CA PHE A 135 0.13 6.35 -8.59
C PHE A 135 0.31 7.30 -7.41
N ASP A 136 -0.76 7.52 -6.66
CA ASP A 136 -0.69 8.25 -5.39
C ASP A 136 -0.15 7.29 -4.31
N ASP A 137 1.03 7.58 -3.77
CA ASP A 137 1.65 6.75 -2.72
C ASP A 137 1.08 7.10 -1.35
N LEU A 138 0.14 6.26 -0.89
CA LEU A 138 -0.60 6.42 0.37
C LEU A 138 -0.18 5.39 1.44
N ASP A 139 1.04 4.83 1.35
CA ASP A 139 1.57 4.00 2.44
C ASP A 139 1.58 4.77 3.78
N PRO A 140 1.28 4.12 4.92
CA PRO A 140 1.25 4.82 6.21
C PRO A 140 2.55 5.55 6.57
N ALA A 141 2.41 6.72 7.20
CA ALA A 141 3.50 7.45 7.84
C ALA A 141 3.07 7.94 9.22
N ASN A 142 4.03 8.20 10.11
CA ASN A 142 3.73 8.65 11.47
C ASN A 142 3.01 10.00 11.49
N ILE A 143 2.10 10.19 12.45
CA ILE A 143 1.55 11.51 12.78
C ILE A 143 2.66 12.54 13.04
N GLY A 144 2.44 13.78 12.63
CA GLY A 144 3.46 14.82 12.58
C GLY A 144 4.32 14.80 11.32
N TYR A 145 3.98 13.95 10.34
CA TYR A 145 4.58 13.95 9.01
C TYR A 145 3.50 14.01 7.92
N ALA A 146 3.83 14.70 6.84
CA ALA A 146 3.19 14.62 5.55
C ALA A 146 4.05 13.79 4.59
N ARG A 147 3.55 13.56 3.38
CA ARG A 147 4.34 13.01 2.26
C ARG A 147 4.38 13.99 1.11
N MET A 148 5.49 14.06 0.37
CA MET A 148 5.65 14.92 -0.80
C MET A 148 6.19 14.14 -1.99
N HIS A 149 5.66 14.45 -3.18
CA HIS A 149 5.97 13.83 -4.47
C HIS A 149 5.90 14.93 -5.56
N LEU A 150 6.88 14.97 -6.47
CA LEU A 150 6.97 15.88 -7.62
C LEU A 150 6.65 15.16 -8.95
N ILE A 151 5.79 15.75 -9.78
CA ILE A 151 5.54 15.34 -11.17
C ILE A 151 6.03 16.46 -12.10
N HIS A 152 6.84 16.13 -13.11
CA HIS A 152 7.40 17.11 -14.03
C HIS A 152 6.71 17.08 -15.40
N ALA A 153 5.81 18.05 -15.62
CA ALA A 153 4.97 18.21 -16.80
C ALA A 153 5.45 19.32 -17.78
N VAL A 154 6.64 19.92 -17.56
CA VAL A 154 7.15 21.00 -18.44
C VAL A 154 7.99 20.44 -19.58
N ALA A 155 7.39 20.31 -20.76
CA ALA A 155 8.08 19.80 -21.94
C ALA A 155 9.29 20.67 -22.33
N GLY A 156 10.39 20.01 -22.71
CA GLY A 156 11.64 20.68 -23.14
C GLY A 156 12.49 21.28 -22.02
N VAL A 157 12.14 21.06 -20.75
CA VAL A 157 13.00 21.39 -19.60
C VAL A 157 13.86 20.17 -19.24
N ALA A 158 15.08 20.41 -18.77
CA ALA A 158 15.95 19.39 -18.19
C ALA A 158 15.31 18.74 -16.93
N PRO A 159 15.89 17.67 -16.36
CA PRO A 159 15.43 17.15 -15.08
C PRO A 159 15.44 18.24 -14.00
N VAL A 160 14.48 18.19 -13.08
CA VAL A 160 14.25 19.22 -12.06
C VAL A 160 14.39 18.69 -10.64
N ASP A 161 14.80 19.58 -9.75
CA ASP A 161 14.83 19.35 -8.30
C ASP A 161 13.79 20.25 -7.63
N LEU A 162 13.04 19.70 -6.67
CA LEU A 162 12.27 20.47 -5.70
C LEU A 162 13.15 20.70 -4.47
N GLN A 163 13.38 21.96 -4.14
CA GLN A 163 14.25 22.39 -3.07
C GLN A 163 13.57 23.44 -2.19
N ARG A 164 14.10 23.64 -0.99
CA ARG A 164 13.81 24.82 -0.16
C ARG A 164 14.58 26.03 -0.68
N THR A 165 14.09 27.25 -0.40
CA THR A 165 14.80 28.51 -0.74
C THR A 165 16.15 28.66 -0.05
N ASP A 166 16.44 27.89 0.99
CA ASP A 166 17.75 27.80 1.66
C ASP A 166 18.74 26.84 0.97
N GLY A 167 18.32 26.17 -0.10
CA GLY A 167 19.13 25.22 -0.88
C GLY A 167 19.14 23.79 -0.33
N ALA A 168 18.32 23.47 0.68
CA ALA A 168 18.13 22.09 1.11
C ALA A 168 17.26 21.32 0.09
N PRO A 169 17.73 20.20 -0.48
CA PRO A 169 16.95 19.41 -1.42
C PRO A 169 15.82 18.64 -0.74
N ILE A 170 14.69 18.48 -1.45
CA ILE A 170 13.56 17.64 -1.02
C ILE A 170 13.41 16.44 -1.97
N LEU A 171 13.34 16.70 -3.28
CA LEU A 171 13.26 15.70 -4.34
C LEU A 171 14.17 16.12 -5.49
N GLN A 172 14.87 15.18 -6.11
CA GLN A 172 15.90 15.49 -7.11
C GLN A 172 15.83 14.58 -8.35
N GLY A 173 16.33 15.10 -9.48
CA GLY A 173 16.53 14.34 -10.72
C GLY A 173 15.25 13.99 -11.46
N VAL A 174 14.14 14.68 -11.21
CA VAL A 174 12.82 14.31 -11.74
C VAL A 174 12.77 14.69 -13.22
N THR A 175 12.75 13.69 -14.10
CA THR A 175 12.76 13.89 -15.55
C THR A 175 11.36 14.23 -16.06
N PHE A 176 11.28 14.87 -17.24
CA PHE A 176 10.01 15.21 -17.86
C PHE A 176 9.14 13.97 -18.10
N ASN A 177 7.82 14.12 -17.92
CA ASN A 177 6.80 13.07 -18.02
C ASN A 177 6.97 11.94 -16.96
N GLN A 178 7.82 12.14 -15.94
CA GLN A 178 7.99 11.20 -14.83
C GLN A 178 7.50 11.77 -13.48
N ALA A 179 7.27 10.83 -12.58
CA ALA A 179 6.99 10.98 -11.17
C ALA A 179 8.28 10.78 -10.36
N SER A 180 8.45 11.51 -9.26
CA SER A 180 9.51 11.22 -8.28
C SER A 180 9.15 10.03 -7.40
N GLY A 181 10.12 9.54 -6.62
CA GLY A 181 9.80 8.82 -5.39
C GLY A 181 9.16 9.76 -4.36
N SER A 182 8.56 9.20 -3.31
CA SER A 182 8.00 9.97 -2.21
C SER A 182 9.03 10.26 -1.11
N VAL A 183 8.88 11.40 -0.43
CA VAL A 183 9.59 11.69 0.83
C VAL A 183 8.60 12.09 1.92
N ASN A 184 8.81 11.59 3.15
CA ASN A 184 8.02 12.03 4.30
C ASN A 184 8.67 13.30 4.88
N LEU A 185 7.89 14.38 5.02
CA LEU A 185 8.34 15.66 5.57
C LEU A 185 7.67 15.89 6.94
N PRO A 186 8.39 16.37 7.96
CA PRO A 186 7.77 16.87 9.18
C PRO A 186 6.76 17.98 8.86
N VAL A 187 5.68 18.05 9.64
CA VAL A 187 4.72 19.16 9.59
C VAL A 187 5.44 20.49 9.80
N GLY A 188 5.14 21.50 8.97
CA GLY A 188 5.88 22.75 8.97
C GLY A 188 5.65 23.63 7.75
N ASN A 189 6.26 24.82 7.77
CA ASN A 189 6.24 25.76 6.65
C ASN A 189 7.49 25.58 5.78
N TYR A 190 7.27 25.41 4.47
CA TYR A 190 8.32 25.18 3.49
C TYR A 190 8.26 26.22 2.37
N ASP A 191 9.24 27.11 2.33
CA ASP A 191 9.45 27.99 1.18
C ASP A 191 10.11 27.19 0.04
N LEU A 192 9.34 26.85 -0.97
CA LEU A 192 9.73 25.91 -2.04
C LEU A 192 10.07 26.60 -3.36
N VAL A 193 11.05 26.02 -4.05
CA VAL A 193 11.47 26.37 -5.41
C VAL A 193 11.67 25.11 -6.24
N VAL A 194 11.45 25.23 -7.55
CA VAL A 194 11.85 24.21 -8.52
C VAL A 194 13.01 24.76 -9.34
N THR A 195 14.09 24.00 -9.40
CA THR A 195 15.33 24.31 -10.13
C THR A 195 15.58 23.26 -11.21
N ALA A 196 16.51 23.50 -12.13
CA ALA A 196 17.12 22.39 -12.85
C ALA A 196 17.94 21.52 -11.86
N THR A 197 18.17 20.25 -12.19
CA THR A 197 18.87 19.33 -11.29
C THR A 197 20.29 19.77 -10.99
N GLY A 198 20.61 19.93 -9.70
CA GLY A 198 21.90 20.42 -9.21
C GLY A 198 22.14 21.93 -9.30
N ASP A 199 21.16 22.72 -9.74
CA ASP A 199 21.21 24.20 -9.67
C ASP A 199 20.81 24.72 -8.27
N THR A 200 21.08 26.00 -8.01
CA THR A 200 20.76 26.66 -6.73
C THR A 200 19.44 27.45 -6.80
N PRO A 201 18.80 27.77 -5.65
CA PRO A 201 17.56 28.55 -5.60
C PRO A 201 17.60 29.91 -6.32
N GLU A 202 18.76 30.55 -6.45
CA GLU A 202 18.91 31.81 -7.19
C GLU A 202 18.66 31.64 -8.71
N ASN A 203 18.82 30.41 -9.23
CA ASN A 203 18.54 30.02 -10.61
C ASN A 203 17.20 29.28 -10.75
N ALA A 204 16.27 29.41 -9.79
CA ALA A 204 14.99 28.72 -9.81
C ALA A 204 14.21 28.97 -11.12
N LEU A 205 13.72 27.87 -11.70
CA LEU A 205 12.80 27.88 -12.85
C LEU A 205 11.42 28.37 -12.43
N LEU A 206 11.06 28.12 -11.16
CA LEU A 206 9.79 28.48 -10.54
C LEU A 206 10.00 28.68 -9.03
N ALA A 207 9.49 29.78 -8.49
CA ALA A 207 9.19 29.90 -7.08
C ALA A 207 7.80 29.32 -6.80
N VAL A 208 7.75 28.17 -6.11
CA VAL A 208 6.47 27.56 -5.69
C VAL A 208 5.84 28.38 -4.55
N GLY A 209 6.69 28.98 -3.72
CA GLY A 209 6.26 29.83 -2.59
C GLY A 209 6.20 29.06 -1.29
N ASN A 210 5.58 29.66 -0.27
CA ASN A 210 5.40 29.02 1.03
C ASN A 210 4.29 27.96 0.94
N VAL A 211 4.59 26.75 1.43
CA VAL A 211 3.65 25.64 1.53
C VAL A 211 3.54 25.24 3.00
N GLU A 212 2.33 25.39 3.54
CA GLU A 212 1.90 24.83 4.83
C GLU A 212 1.71 23.31 4.64
N VAL A 213 2.55 22.53 5.31
CA VAL A 213 2.61 21.07 5.19
C VAL A 213 2.02 20.44 6.45
N ASP A 214 0.81 19.89 6.31
CA ASP A 214 -0.04 19.32 7.37
C ASP A 214 0.08 17.79 7.47
N THR A 215 -0.20 17.23 8.65
CA THR A 215 -0.03 15.79 8.90
C THR A 215 -0.92 14.94 8.01
N ASN A 216 -0.43 13.74 7.65
CA ASN A 216 -1.23 12.68 7.04
C ASN A 216 -1.82 13.04 5.65
N LEU A 217 -1.22 14.03 4.96
CA LEU A 217 -1.50 14.38 3.57
C LEU A 217 -0.33 14.05 2.65
N LEU A 218 -0.63 13.45 1.50
CA LEU A 218 0.25 13.39 0.33
C LEU A 218 0.10 14.69 -0.48
N TYR A 219 1.15 15.51 -0.49
CA TYR A 219 1.32 16.67 -1.34
C TYR A 219 1.93 16.24 -2.69
N THR A 220 1.13 16.29 -3.75
CA THR A 220 1.57 16.07 -5.13
C THR A 220 1.79 17.42 -5.80
N VAL A 221 3.04 17.75 -6.09
CA VAL A 221 3.46 18.98 -6.76
C VAL A 221 3.59 18.71 -8.26
N VAL A 222 2.65 19.21 -9.07
CA VAL A 222 2.67 19.07 -10.54
C VAL A 222 3.27 20.34 -11.14
N VAL A 223 4.50 20.26 -11.67
CA VAL A 223 5.19 21.39 -12.30
C VAL A 223 4.87 21.42 -13.79
N MET A 224 4.24 22.49 -14.26
CA MET A 224 3.59 22.58 -15.57
C MET A 224 3.77 23.98 -16.19
N GLY A 225 3.58 24.12 -17.51
CA GLY A 225 3.84 25.39 -18.22
C GLY A 225 4.81 25.21 -19.38
N ASN A 226 5.36 26.32 -19.89
CA ASN A 226 6.34 26.30 -20.98
C ASN A 226 7.76 26.57 -20.46
N ALA A 227 8.75 25.84 -20.98
CA ALA A 227 10.17 26.06 -20.66
C ALA A 227 10.64 27.51 -20.85
N SER A 228 10.12 28.19 -21.88
CA SER A 228 10.27 29.64 -22.08
C SER A 228 9.08 30.17 -22.90
N GLY A 229 8.05 30.68 -22.22
CA GLY A 229 6.82 31.11 -22.88
C GLY A 229 5.75 31.59 -21.90
N ASP A 230 4.53 31.71 -22.42
CA ASP A 230 3.32 32.07 -21.67
C ASP A 230 2.31 30.91 -21.80
N PRO A 231 1.84 30.30 -20.69
CA PRO A 231 2.29 30.52 -19.32
C PRO A 231 3.71 30.03 -19.10
N ALA A 232 4.44 30.71 -18.21
CA ALA A 232 5.73 30.29 -17.68
C ALA A 232 5.58 29.04 -16.80
N PRO A 233 6.66 28.40 -16.34
CA PRO A 233 6.57 27.29 -15.39
C PRO A 233 5.83 27.73 -14.13
N GLN A 234 4.90 26.89 -13.66
CA GLN A 234 4.09 27.06 -12.46
C GLN A 234 3.84 25.70 -11.81
N ALA A 235 3.37 25.67 -10.56
CA ALA A 235 3.05 24.45 -9.85
C ALA A 235 1.57 24.42 -9.46
N VAL A 236 0.96 23.25 -9.58
CA VAL A 236 -0.31 22.92 -8.92
C VAL A 236 0.01 21.95 -7.79
N ILE A 237 -0.42 22.28 -6.57
CA ILE A 237 -0.25 21.45 -5.39
C ILE A 237 -1.58 20.77 -5.11
N LEU A 238 -1.58 19.44 -5.04
CA LEU A 238 -2.75 18.61 -4.79
C LEU A 238 -2.54 17.78 -3.52
N THR A 239 -3.53 17.74 -2.64
CA THR A 239 -3.47 16.97 -1.38
C THR A 239 -4.35 15.72 -1.44
N THR A 240 -3.85 14.59 -0.92
CA THR A 240 -4.63 13.35 -0.74
C THR A 240 -4.39 12.79 0.67
N PRO A 241 -5.41 12.53 1.50
CA PRO A 241 -5.21 11.97 2.84
C PRO A 241 -4.73 10.52 2.80
N PHE A 242 -3.84 10.15 3.73
CA PHE A 242 -3.42 8.77 3.99
C PHE A 242 -3.50 8.44 5.49
N PHE A 243 -3.77 7.18 5.82
CA PHE A 243 -3.90 6.74 7.22
C PHE A 243 -2.52 6.55 7.87
N SER A 244 -2.33 6.99 9.11
CA SER A 244 -1.01 6.87 9.78
C SER A 244 -0.72 5.48 10.34
N ASN A 245 -1.75 4.73 10.71
CA ASN A 245 -1.60 3.38 11.26
C ASN A 245 -2.82 2.48 10.93
N PRO A 246 -2.68 1.48 10.04
CA PRO A 246 -3.79 0.59 9.67
C PRO A 246 -4.21 -0.38 10.79
N ALA A 247 -3.48 -0.42 11.91
CA ALA A 247 -3.81 -1.22 13.10
C ALA A 247 -4.51 -0.42 14.22
N GLN A 248 -4.75 0.88 14.03
CA GLN A 248 -5.51 1.72 14.96
C GLN A 248 -6.74 2.30 14.27
N PRO A 249 -7.87 2.49 14.99
CA PRO A 249 -9.00 3.22 14.44
C PRO A 249 -8.59 4.68 14.27
N GLU A 250 -8.79 5.20 13.06
CA GLU A 250 -8.61 6.62 12.73
C GLU A 250 -9.95 7.22 12.30
N ILE A 251 -10.15 8.49 12.61
CA ILE A 251 -11.30 9.30 12.23
C ILE A 251 -10.84 10.38 11.26
N LEU A 252 -11.59 10.56 10.17
CA LEU A 252 -11.40 11.69 9.27
C LEU A 252 -11.80 12.97 10.03
N THR A 253 -10.81 13.76 10.42
CA THR A 253 -11.01 14.98 11.20
C THR A 253 -10.66 16.20 10.35
N ARG A 254 -11.66 17.03 10.05
CA ARG A 254 -11.47 18.37 9.51
C ARG A 254 -11.30 19.32 10.68
N ILE A 255 -10.34 20.24 10.62
CA ILE A 255 -10.09 21.23 11.68
C ILE A 255 -10.40 22.62 11.12
N ALA A 256 -11.06 23.48 11.91
CA ALA A 256 -11.42 24.84 11.49
C ALA A 256 -11.20 25.87 12.60
N HIS A 257 -10.77 27.07 12.23
CA HIS A 257 -10.55 28.16 13.17
C HIS A 257 -11.75 29.12 13.21
N GLY A 258 -12.69 28.84 14.10
CA GLY A 258 -13.90 29.64 14.29
C GLY A 258 -13.80 30.80 15.27
N SER A 259 -12.68 30.94 16.01
CA SER A 259 -12.48 32.03 16.97
C SER A 259 -12.21 33.36 16.25
N GLY A 260 -12.81 34.45 16.74
CA GLY A 260 -12.77 35.77 16.12
C GLY A 260 -11.67 36.72 16.64
N ASP A 261 -11.06 36.40 17.79
CA ASP A 261 -10.02 37.22 18.44
C ASP A 261 -8.65 36.52 18.54
N ALA A 262 -8.60 35.21 18.38
CA ALA A 262 -7.34 34.47 18.32
C ALA A 262 -6.55 34.80 17.03
N PRO A 263 -5.20 34.84 17.10
CA PRO A 263 -4.34 35.02 15.93
C PRO A 263 -4.30 33.72 15.09
N ALA A 264 -3.44 33.66 14.08
CA ALA A 264 -3.08 32.40 13.43
C ALA A 264 -2.41 31.44 14.43
N VAL A 265 -2.65 30.13 14.29
CA VAL A 265 -2.24 29.14 15.29
C VAL A 265 -1.59 27.88 14.73
N ASP A 266 -0.64 27.34 15.49
CA ASP A 266 -0.11 25.99 15.32
C ASP A 266 -0.88 25.05 16.27
N ILE A 267 -1.32 23.89 15.77
CA ILE A 267 -2.10 22.90 16.53
C ILE A 267 -1.29 21.62 16.70
N TYR A 268 -1.26 21.14 17.95
CA TYR A 268 -0.54 19.95 18.35
C TYR A 268 -1.50 18.92 18.95
N ALA A 269 -1.37 17.66 18.56
CA ALA A 269 -2.05 16.51 19.15
C ALA A 269 -1.06 15.67 19.96
N ASN A 270 -1.31 15.47 21.26
CA ASN A 270 -0.43 14.76 22.18
C ASN A 270 1.04 15.22 22.07
N ASP A 271 1.21 16.54 22.14
CA ASP A 271 2.48 17.28 22.00
C ASP A 271 3.21 17.11 20.63
N THR A 272 2.59 16.45 19.64
CA THR A 272 3.06 16.36 18.25
C THR A 272 2.39 17.42 17.39
N LEU A 273 3.16 18.24 16.67
CA LEU A 273 2.65 19.25 15.74
C LEU A 273 1.90 18.57 14.58
N ILE A 274 0.65 18.96 14.32
CA ILE A 274 -0.19 18.36 13.26
C ILE A 274 -0.66 19.35 12.20
N LEU A 275 -0.74 20.64 12.54
CA LEU A 275 -1.10 21.76 11.67
C LEU A 275 -0.24 22.97 12.01
N VAL A 276 0.10 23.76 11.00
CA VAL A 276 0.79 25.05 11.15
C VAL A 276 -0.04 26.19 10.59
N GLY A 277 0.11 27.38 11.18
CA GLY A 277 -0.33 28.63 10.55
C GLY A 277 -1.84 28.84 10.36
N LEU A 278 -2.71 27.96 10.87
CA LEU A 278 -4.16 27.99 10.63
C LEU A 278 -4.77 29.36 10.99
N GLN A 279 -5.25 30.11 9.99
CA GLN A 279 -5.74 31.48 10.16
C GLN A 279 -7.20 31.51 10.63
N PRO A 280 -7.66 32.59 11.29
CA PRO A 280 -9.07 32.80 11.57
C PRO A 280 -9.97 32.76 10.34
N GLY A 281 -10.91 31.81 10.32
CA GLY A 281 -11.77 31.50 9.19
C GLY A 281 -11.33 30.29 8.36
N ASP A 282 -10.09 29.79 8.53
CA ASP A 282 -9.61 28.64 7.77
C ASP A 282 -10.26 27.32 8.18
N ILE A 283 -10.26 26.39 7.22
CA ILE A 283 -10.87 25.07 7.34
C ILE A 283 -10.10 24.05 6.49
N THR A 284 -9.57 23.02 7.14
CA THR A 284 -8.66 22.06 6.50
C THR A 284 -9.40 21.06 5.60
N PRO A 285 -8.67 20.33 4.73
CA PRO A 285 -9.10 19.00 4.30
C PRO A 285 -9.37 18.08 5.50
N HIS A 286 -10.02 16.95 5.28
CA HIS A 286 -10.10 15.91 6.30
C HIS A 286 -8.75 15.23 6.48
N LEU A 287 -8.21 15.28 7.69
CA LEU A 287 -6.99 14.61 8.10
C LEU A 287 -7.34 13.33 8.85
N PRO A 288 -6.84 12.15 8.46
CA PRO A 288 -6.95 10.94 9.28
C PRO A 288 -6.20 11.15 10.58
N LEU A 289 -6.89 11.12 11.73
CA LEU A 289 -6.28 11.24 13.06
C LEU A 289 -6.66 10.04 13.93
N PRO A 290 -5.82 9.60 14.89
CA PRO A 290 -6.17 8.53 15.82
C PRO A 290 -7.46 8.84 16.58
N ALA A 291 -8.39 7.87 16.59
CA ALA A 291 -9.66 8.00 17.28
C ALA A 291 -9.51 7.86 18.80
N GLY A 292 -10.41 8.50 19.55
CA GLY A 292 -10.41 8.56 21.00
C GLY A 292 -9.87 9.86 21.58
N THR A 293 -9.56 9.85 22.88
CA THR A 293 -9.21 11.08 23.61
C THR A 293 -7.78 11.53 23.30
N VAL A 294 -7.67 12.75 22.76
CA VAL A 294 -6.41 13.40 22.37
C VAL A 294 -6.27 14.72 23.14
N LYS A 295 -5.08 14.98 23.70
CA LYS A 295 -4.73 16.30 24.22
C LYS A 295 -4.40 17.21 23.04
N LEU A 296 -5.25 18.20 22.78
CA LEU A 296 -4.96 19.27 21.83
C LEU A 296 -4.32 20.44 22.56
N SER A 297 -3.21 20.98 22.01
CA SER A 297 -2.61 22.23 22.46
C SER A 297 -2.43 23.19 21.29
N LEU A 298 -2.69 24.46 21.55
CA LEU A 298 -2.70 25.55 20.59
C LEU A 298 -1.60 26.55 20.96
N ARG A 299 -0.77 26.91 19.98
CA ARG A 299 0.28 27.94 20.10
C ARG A 299 0.06 29.00 19.04
N GLU A 300 0.55 30.22 19.28
CA GLU A 300 0.62 31.25 18.24
C GLU A 300 1.50 30.76 17.09
N ALA A 301 1.10 31.00 15.83
CA ALA A 301 1.78 30.44 14.67
C ALA A 301 3.27 30.81 14.62
N GLY A 302 4.14 29.82 14.45
CA GLY A 302 5.59 29.97 14.44
C GLY A 302 6.23 30.15 15.82
N ALA A 303 5.49 29.97 16.92
CA ALA A 303 6.06 29.90 18.25
C ALA A 303 7.01 28.71 18.41
N LEU A 304 7.94 28.79 19.37
CA LEU A 304 8.83 27.66 19.64
C LEU A 304 8.02 26.44 20.13
N PRO A 305 8.31 25.20 19.68
CA PRO A 305 7.53 24.02 20.06
C PRO A 305 7.47 23.73 21.56
N ASN A 306 8.42 24.25 22.34
CA ASN A 306 8.49 24.14 23.79
C ASN A 306 8.00 25.39 24.54
N SER A 307 7.37 26.34 23.85
CA SER A 307 6.65 27.45 24.49
C SER A 307 5.37 26.95 25.17
N ASP A 308 4.95 27.70 26.20
CA ASP A 308 3.65 27.51 26.85
C ASP A 308 2.54 27.61 25.81
N ALA A 309 1.58 26.69 25.87
CA ALA A 309 0.40 26.73 24.99
C ALA A 309 -0.52 27.90 25.40
N ALA A 310 -1.09 28.58 24.40
CA ALA A 310 -2.10 29.61 24.64
C ALA A 310 -3.44 29.00 25.08
N PHE A 311 -3.71 27.76 24.65
CA PHE A 311 -4.84 26.95 25.12
C PHE A 311 -4.51 25.45 25.04
N GLU A 312 -5.03 24.65 25.98
CA GLU A 312 -4.99 23.19 25.95
C GLU A 312 -6.35 22.60 26.35
N SER A 313 -6.77 21.52 25.70
CA SER A 313 -7.94 20.73 26.11
C SER A 313 -7.81 19.27 25.67
N GLU A 314 -8.38 18.36 26.46
CA GLU A 314 -8.62 16.99 26.01
C GLU A 314 -9.91 16.96 25.18
N VAL A 315 -9.85 16.35 23.99
CA VAL A 315 -11.00 16.19 23.08
C VAL A 315 -11.11 14.72 22.69
N ASP A 316 -12.33 14.18 22.79
CA ASP A 316 -12.60 12.82 22.32
C ASP A 316 -12.93 12.83 20.83
N LEU A 317 -11.96 12.44 20.00
CA LEU A 317 -12.08 12.36 18.54
C LEU A 317 -12.79 11.05 18.17
N ASN A 318 -14.11 11.02 18.31
CA ASN A 318 -14.96 9.88 17.96
C ASN A 318 -16.21 10.36 17.19
N SER A 319 -16.64 9.57 16.21
CA SER A 319 -17.83 9.83 15.41
C SER A 319 -18.35 8.54 14.79
N ASP A 320 -19.64 8.25 14.95
CA ASP A 320 -20.28 7.04 14.41
C ASP A 320 -20.24 6.98 12.87
N SER A 321 -20.03 8.13 12.21
CA SER A 321 -19.88 8.24 10.75
C SER A 321 -18.46 8.02 10.24
N GLY A 322 -17.47 7.92 11.14
CA GLY A 322 -16.03 7.90 10.78
C GLY A 322 -15.47 9.26 10.33
N ALA A 323 -16.28 10.33 10.33
CA ALA A 323 -15.84 11.68 9.99
C ALA A 323 -16.43 12.75 10.91
N ALA A 324 -15.69 13.83 11.16
CA ALA A 324 -16.15 14.98 11.93
C ALA A 324 -15.39 16.27 11.59
N THR A 325 -16.05 17.40 11.81
CA THR A 325 -15.45 18.74 11.80
C THR A 325 -15.20 19.22 13.24
N LEU A 326 -13.94 19.33 13.64
CA LEU A 326 -13.47 19.94 14.87
C LEU A 326 -13.29 21.46 14.67
N VAL A 327 -13.91 22.28 15.52
CA VAL A 327 -13.82 23.74 15.41
C VAL A 327 -13.28 24.36 16.69
N ALA A 328 -12.28 25.21 16.56
CA ALA A 328 -11.86 26.15 17.60
C ALA A 328 -12.90 27.27 17.73
N LEU A 329 -13.60 27.35 18.85
CA LEU A 329 -14.69 28.29 19.11
C LEU A 329 -14.41 29.15 20.35
N GLY A 330 -15.17 30.23 20.53
CA GLY A 330 -15.02 31.13 21.67
C GLY A 330 -13.92 32.17 21.49
N SER A 331 -13.56 32.83 22.60
CA SER A 331 -12.59 33.92 22.65
C SER A 331 -11.41 33.58 23.57
N LEU A 332 -10.18 33.83 23.11
CA LEU A 332 -8.96 33.68 23.92
C LEU A 332 -8.88 34.79 24.98
N ALA A 333 -9.23 36.02 24.63
CA ALA A 333 -9.16 37.17 25.52
C ALA A 333 -10.14 37.07 26.70
N ASP A 334 -11.33 36.51 26.47
CA ASP A 334 -12.37 36.31 27.49
C ASP A 334 -12.27 34.96 28.22
N GLY A 335 -11.31 34.10 27.81
CA GLY A 335 -11.14 32.76 28.39
C GLY A 335 -12.31 31.81 28.13
N THR A 336 -13.03 32.03 27.02
CA THR A 336 -14.18 31.19 26.59
C THR A 336 -13.82 30.21 25.47
N PHE A 337 -12.56 30.23 25.04
CA PHE A 337 -12.04 29.38 23.98
C PHE A 337 -12.24 27.89 24.29
N ASN A 338 -12.67 27.11 23.29
CA ASN A 338 -12.83 25.67 23.40
C ASN A 338 -12.80 24.99 22.02
N PHE A 339 -12.42 23.72 21.97
CA PHE A 339 -12.62 22.88 20.80
C PHE A 339 -13.98 22.18 20.85
N SER A 340 -14.75 22.23 19.76
CA SER A 340 -16.04 21.55 19.63
C SER A 340 -16.05 20.64 18.41
N LEU A 341 -16.34 19.36 18.64
CA LEU A 341 -16.43 18.35 17.58
C LEU A 341 -17.87 18.25 17.07
N PHE A 342 -18.06 18.40 15.77
CA PHE A 342 -19.34 18.24 15.09
C PHE A 342 -19.23 17.03 14.14
N PRO A 343 -19.89 15.89 14.43
CA PRO A 343 -19.93 14.73 13.54
C PRO A 343 -20.42 15.11 12.14
N ASP A 344 -19.76 14.65 11.09
CA ASP A 344 -20.17 14.91 9.71
C ASP A 344 -21.19 13.85 9.25
N GLU A 345 -22.28 14.28 8.62
CA GLU A 345 -23.42 13.43 8.23
C GLU A 345 -23.22 12.86 6.81
N ILE A 346 -22.18 12.03 6.63
CA ILE A 346 -21.73 11.55 5.31
C ILE A 346 -22.40 10.26 4.80
N ALA A 347 -23.24 9.60 5.60
CA ALA A 347 -23.90 8.35 5.22
C ALA A 347 -24.94 8.54 4.10
N ASP A 348 -25.13 7.52 3.26
CA ASP A 348 -26.15 7.48 2.19
C ASP A 348 -26.10 8.69 1.22
N LEU A 349 -24.93 9.27 0.97
CA LEU A 349 -24.76 10.39 0.04
C LEU A 349 -24.80 9.92 -1.42
N ASP A 350 -25.77 10.40 -2.18
CA ASP A 350 -25.94 10.07 -3.59
C ASP A 350 -24.91 10.77 -4.49
N SER A 351 -24.46 10.08 -5.54
CA SER A 351 -23.45 10.58 -6.48
C SER A 351 -23.87 11.79 -7.32
N ALA A 352 -25.16 12.15 -7.37
CA ALA A 352 -25.69 13.28 -8.12
C ALA A 352 -26.03 14.52 -7.25
N THR A 353 -26.03 14.39 -5.91
CA THR A 353 -26.30 15.50 -4.99
C THR A 353 -25.06 15.89 -4.17
N ALA A 354 -24.89 17.18 -3.94
CA ALA A 354 -23.93 17.70 -2.97
C ALA A 354 -24.61 17.83 -1.60
N ARG A 355 -23.97 17.37 -0.53
CA ARG A 355 -24.48 17.55 0.83
C ARG A 355 -23.82 18.74 1.49
N ILE A 356 -24.60 19.72 1.92
CA ILE A 356 -24.10 20.97 2.52
C ILE A 356 -24.47 21.03 4.00
N ARG A 357 -23.51 21.41 4.83
CA ARG A 357 -23.71 21.74 6.25
C ARG A 357 -23.14 23.10 6.58
N VAL A 358 -23.81 23.85 7.46
CA VAL A 358 -23.33 25.15 7.94
C VAL A 358 -22.94 25.03 9.41
N ILE A 359 -21.79 25.57 9.80
CA ILE A 359 -21.39 25.74 11.20
C ILE A 359 -21.28 27.24 11.50
N ASN A 360 -22.05 27.72 12.47
CA ASN A 360 -21.97 29.09 12.96
C ASN A 360 -20.94 29.18 14.09
N THR A 361 -19.80 29.83 13.84
CA THR A 361 -18.77 30.05 14.85
C THR A 361 -18.91 31.40 15.57
N VAL A 362 -19.85 32.25 15.13
CA VAL A 362 -20.05 33.58 15.70
C VAL A 362 -20.75 33.47 17.05
N SER A 363 -20.27 34.24 18.02
CA SER A 363 -20.78 34.26 19.41
C SER A 363 -22.00 35.15 19.63
N THR A 364 -22.17 36.20 18.81
CA THR A 364 -23.07 37.32 19.06
C THR A 364 -24.52 37.10 18.64
N GLY A 365 -24.78 36.19 17.70
CA GLY A 365 -26.12 36.07 17.11
C GLY A 365 -26.32 34.89 16.16
N PRO A 366 -27.57 34.65 15.74
CA PRO A 366 -27.89 33.57 14.83
C PRO A 366 -27.50 33.89 13.38
N ALA A 367 -27.12 32.87 12.62
CA ALA A 367 -26.78 32.98 11.20
C ALA A 367 -27.94 32.50 10.29
N ASN A 368 -28.07 33.12 9.12
CA ASN A 368 -29.01 32.78 8.06
C ASN A 368 -28.25 32.70 6.73
N LEU A 369 -28.34 31.59 6.00
CA LEU A 369 -27.64 31.36 4.73
C LEU A 369 -28.60 30.76 3.70
N GLU A 370 -28.51 31.25 2.46
CA GLU A 370 -29.26 30.78 1.30
C GLU A 370 -28.39 30.71 0.03
N LEU A 371 -28.70 29.76 -0.85
CA LEU A 371 -28.13 29.66 -2.19
C LEU A 371 -28.83 30.63 -3.16
N SER A 372 -28.19 30.92 -4.29
CA SER A 372 -28.70 31.79 -5.37
C SER A 372 -30.04 31.36 -6.00
N ASP A 373 -30.45 30.10 -5.82
CA ASP A 373 -31.75 29.58 -6.25
C ASP A 373 -32.88 29.80 -5.21
N GLY A 374 -32.54 30.30 -4.02
CA GLY A 374 -33.44 30.46 -2.87
C GLY A 374 -33.48 29.27 -1.92
N THR A 375 -32.62 28.26 -2.10
CA THR A 375 -32.50 27.12 -1.17
C THR A 375 -31.84 27.57 0.13
N ALA A 376 -32.60 27.56 1.23
CA ALA A 376 -32.09 27.91 2.55
C ALA A 376 -31.20 26.79 3.12
N LEU A 377 -29.93 27.12 3.41
CA LEU A 377 -28.96 26.24 4.06
C LEU A 377 -29.04 26.32 5.59
N ALA A 378 -29.32 27.52 6.10
CA ALA A 378 -29.47 27.79 7.53
C ALA A 378 -30.48 28.92 7.76
N SER A 379 -31.34 28.78 8.76
CA SER A 379 -32.28 29.83 9.19
C SER A 379 -32.30 29.89 10.71
N GLY A 380 -31.87 31.01 11.27
CA GLY A 380 -31.78 31.22 12.72
C GLY A 380 -30.75 30.31 13.41
N LEU A 381 -29.70 29.87 12.71
CA LEU A 381 -28.71 28.93 13.24
C LEU A 381 -27.95 29.55 14.42
N ALA A 382 -28.14 29.00 15.61
CA ALA A 382 -27.63 29.56 16.85
C ALA A 382 -26.10 29.69 16.88
N ALA A 383 -25.59 30.60 17.70
CA ALA A 383 -24.17 30.75 17.98
C ALA A 383 -23.54 29.41 18.40
N PHE A 384 -22.32 29.15 17.92
CA PHE A 384 -21.54 27.94 18.22
C PHE A 384 -22.26 26.61 17.92
N SER A 385 -23.07 26.57 16.86
CA SER A 385 -23.86 25.38 16.48
C SER A 385 -23.78 25.06 15.00
N ALA A 386 -24.01 23.80 14.66
CA ALA A 386 -24.09 23.31 13.30
C ALA A 386 -25.54 23.09 12.86
N SER A 387 -25.84 23.32 11.58
CA SER A 387 -27.11 22.98 10.96
C SER A 387 -27.24 21.47 10.78
N ASN A 388 -28.48 21.03 10.53
CA ASN A 388 -28.73 19.79 9.80
C ASN A 388 -28.11 19.91 8.39
N THR A 389 -27.86 18.78 7.75
CA THR A 389 -27.45 18.78 6.34
C THR A 389 -28.59 19.09 5.37
N VAL A 390 -28.23 19.65 4.21
CA VAL A 390 -29.10 19.96 3.08
C VAL A 390 -28.49 19.36 1.82
N ASP A 391 -29.20 18.43 1.20
CA ASP A 391 -28.81 17.86 -0.09
C ASP A 391 -29.33 18.74 -1.23
N VAL A 392 -28.42 19.19 -2.09
CA VAL A 392 -28.72 20.03 -3.26
C VAL A 392 -28.29 19.32 -4.54
N PRO A 393 -28.97 19.53 -5.69
CA PRO A 393 -28.48 19.05 -6.98
C PRO A 393 -27.09 19.62 -7.26
N MET A 394 -26.20 18.85 -7.88
CA MET A 394 -24.92 19.40 -8.35
C MET A 394 -25.14 20.63 -9.25
N GLY A 395 -24.20 21.58 -9.22
CA GLY A 395 -24.29 22.80 -10.02
C GLY A 395 -23.53 23.96 -9.42
N THR A 396 -23.59 25.10 -10.09
CA THR A 396 -22.94 26.34 -9.64
C THR A 396 -23.94 27.22 -8.89
N TYR A 397 -23.62 27.58 -7.65
CA TYR A 397 -24.45 28.42 -6.79
C TYR A 397 -23.58 29.44 -6.05
N SER A 398 -24.00 30.71 -5.98
CA SER A 398 -23.45 31.64 -4.98
C SER A 398 -24.13 31.40 -3.65
N VAL A 399 -23.41 31.60 -2.54
CA VAL A 399 -24.01 31.56 -1.19
C VAL A 399 -24.12 32.98 -0.66
N THR A 400 -25.27 33.36 -0.13
CA THR A 400 -25.45 34.63 0.57
C THR A 400 -25.97 34.39 1.98
N GLY A 401 -25.66 35.29 2.91
CA GLY A 401 -26.12 35.14 4.27
C GLY A 401 -25.89 36.37 5.14
N SER A 402 -26.33 36.25 6.38
CA SER A 402 -26.15 37.27 7.40
C SER A 402 -26.18 36.68 8.81
N PHE A 403 -25.50 37.34 9.74
CA PHE A 403 -25.60 37.07 11.17
C PHE A 403 -25.66 38.39 11.96
N ASP A 404 -26.14 38.34 13.20
CA ASP A 404 -26.25 39.54 14.05
C ASP A 404 -25.00 39.76 14.92
N GLU A 405 -24.46 40.98 14.91
CA GLU A 405 -23.47 41.48 15.88
C GLU A 405 -24.06 42.57 16.79
N GLU A 406 -23.34 42.93 17.86
CA GLU A 406 -23.70 44.07 18.71
C GLU A 406 -23.80 45.40 17.93
N THR A 407 -23.08 45.53 16.82
CA THR A 407 -23.06 46.72 15.96
C THR A 407 -24.21 46.76 14.94
N GLY A 408 -24.88 45.63 14.71
CA GLY A 408 -25.93 45.45 13.70
C GLY A 408 -25.78 44.13 12.92
N PRO A 409 -26.65 43.87 11.93
CA PRO A 409 -26.54 42.70 11.07
C PRO A 409 -25.36 42.83 10.11
N VAL A 410 -24.53 41.79 10.03
CA VAL A 410 -23.40 41.66 9.10
C VAL A 410 -23.82 40.75 7.95
N THR A 411 -23.60 41.19 6.71
CA THR A 411 -23.85 40.40 5.49
C THR A 411 -22.57 39.74 4.99
N ILE A 412 -22.66 38.48 4.59
CA ILE A 412 -21.56 37.65 4.09
C ILE A 412 -21.98 36.92 2.82
N SER A 413 -21.02 36.53 1.98
CA SER A 413 -21.31 35.81 0.75
C SER A 413 -20.09 35.03 0.24
N LEU A 414 -20.34 33.86 -0.35
CA LEU A 414 -19.43 33.21 -1.27
C LEU A 414 -19.88 33.53 -2.71
N PRO A 415 -18.97 33.90 -3.62
CA PRO A 415 -19.29 33.95 -5.05
C PRO A 415 -19.63 32.55 -5.57
N ASP A 416 -20.07 32.46 -6.83
CA ASP A 416 -20.38 31.21 -7.54
C ASP A 416 -19.39 30.07 -7.23
N GLN A 417 -19.87 29.04 -6.53
CA GLN A 417 -19.15 27.79 -6.25
C GLN A 417 -19.79 26.62 -6.98
N THR A 418 -18.98 25.73 -7.56
CA THR A 418 -19.47 24.48 -8.13
C THR A 418 -19.56 23.40 -7.04
N PHE A 419 -20.78 23.07 -6.67
CA PHE A 419 -21.10 21.97 -5.77
C PHE A 419 -21.23 20.68 -6.60
N ILE A 420 -20.42 19.67 -6.24
CA ILE A 420 -20.22 18.42 -6.98
C ILE A 420 -21.04 17.31 -6.31
N GLY A 421 -21.63 16.42 -7.09
CA GLY A 421 -22.37 15.27 -6.57
C GLY A 421 -21.46 14.32 -5.75
N GLY A 422 -22.05 13.56 -4.82
CA GLY A 422 -21.29 12.61 -3.99
C GLY A 422 -20.30 13.27 -3.02
N THR A 423 -20.39 14.59 -2.81
CA THR A 423 -19.42 15.38 -2.03
C THR A 423 -20.09 16.08 -0.86
N HIS A 424 -19.50 15.96 0.33
CA HIS A 424 -19.93 16.65 1.55
C HIS A 424 -19.16 17.97 1.71
N TYR A 425 -19.89 19.06 1.98
CA TYR A 425 -19.38 20.42 2.12
C TYR A 425 -19.69 20.96 3.51
N THR A 426 -18.66 21.40 4.23
CA THR A 426 -18.82 22.18 5.46
C THR A 426 -18.60 23.66 5.13
N LEU A 427 -19.59 24.51 5.39
CA LEU A 427 -19.50 25.97 5.33
C LEU A 427 -19.30 26.52 6.75
N LEU A 428 -18.26 27.32 6.94
CA LEU A 428 -17.93 27.99 8.21
C LEU A 428 -18.40 29.44 8.15
N VAL A 429 -19.26 29.85 9.07
CA VAL A 429 -19.61 31.27 9.29
C VAL A 429 -18.72 31.80 10.40
N PHE A 430 -17.89 32.80 10.09
CA PHE A 430 -16.93 33.35 11.04
C PHE A 430 -16.96 34.88 11.08
N SER A 431 -16.69 35.44 12.27
CA SER A 431 -16.46 36.89 12.47
C SER A 431 -15.04 37.09 13.00
N ALA A 432 -14.11 37.26 12.06
CA ALA A 432 -12.74 37.72 12.32
C ALA A 432 -12.62 39.19 11.89
N ALA A 433 -11.39 39.72 11.79
CA ALA A 433 -11.13 41.10 11.34
C ALA A 433 -11.78 41.45 9.97
N THR A 434 -12.03 40.46 9.13
CA THR A 434 -13.01 40.53 8.03
C THR A 434 -13.96 39.34 8.17
N PRO A 435 -15.23 39.54 8.56
CA PRO A 435 -16.20 38.47 8.64
C PRO A 435 -16.49 37.85 7.27
N GLY A 436 -16.82 36.56 7.25
CA GLY A 436 -16.98 35.86 5.99
C GLY A 436 -17.59 34.46 6.07
N LEU A 437 -17.45 33.79 4.95
CA LEU A 437 -17.76 32.37 4.76
C LEU A 437 -16.50 31.69 4.24
N SER A 438 -16.19 30.52 4.79
CA SER A 438 -15.21 29.58 4.24
C SER A 438 -15.92 28.27 3.94
N PHE A 439 -15.37 27.44 3.04
CA PHE A 439 -15.90 26.11 2.80
C PHE A 439 -14.80 25.09 2.53
N ALA A 440 -15.05 23.84 2.91
CA ALA A 440 -14.21 22.70 2.57
C ALA A 440 -15.07 21.51 2.11
N ALA A 441 -14.52 20.76 1.15
CA ALA A 441 -15.19 19.64 0.48
C ALA A 441 -14.57 18.28 0.86
N THR A 442 -15.38 17.24 0.83
CA THR A 442 -14.98 15.84 1.05
C THR A 442 -15.68 14.96 0.04
N SER A 443 -14.93 14.35 -0.86
CA SER A 443 -15.48 13.36 -1.79
C SER A 443 -15.80 12.07 -1.03
N ILE A 444 -17.07 11.66 -1.03
CA ILE A 444 -17.57 10.46 -0.33
C ILE A 444 -17.99 9.39 -1.34
N ASN A 445 -18.77 9.79 -2.35
CA ASN A 445 -19.35 8.93 -3.38
C ASN A 445 -19.27 9.60 -4.76
N THR A 446 -18.11 10.18 -5.08
CA THR A 446 -17.83 10.80 -6.37
C THR A 446 -17.66 9.73 -7.45
N ALA A 447 -18.67 9.57 -8.29
CA ALA A 447 -18.65 8.70 -9.46
C ALA A 447 -18.24 9.49 -10.72
N SER A 448 -18.03 8.78 -11.84
CA SER A 448 -17.63 9.40 -13.12
C SER A 448 -18.62 10.43 -13.67
N ASN A 449 -19.87 10.46 -13.21
CA ASN A 449 -20.93 11.41 -13.56
C ASN A 449 -21.18 12.53 -12.53
N SER A 450 -20.45 12.55 -11.41
CA SER A 450 -20.71 13.48 -10.29
C SER A 450 -20.47 14.97 -10.59
N LEU A 451 -19.83 15.27 -11.73
CA LEU A 451 -19.63 16.63 -12.26
C LEU A 451 -20.60 17.01 -13.39
N THR A 452 -21.45 16.07 -13.86
CA THR A 452 -22.19 16.21 -15.13
C THR A 452 -23.68 15.89 -15.04
N GLY A 453 -24.14 15.20 -14.00
CA GLY A 453 -25.56 15.14 -13.63
C GLY A 453 -26.44 14.25 -14.50
N GLY A 454 -25.85 13.43 -15.37
CA GLY A 454 -26.54 12.30 -15.96
C GLY A 454 -26.71 11.16 -14.95
N GLU A 455 -27.68 10.28 -15.19
CA GLU A 455 -27.63 8.90 -14.67
C GLU A 455 -26.26 8.28 -15.00
N PRO A 456 -25.70 7.40 -14.15
CA PRO A 456 -24.38 6.82 -14.41
C PRO A 456 -24.42 5.96 -15.67
N THR A 457 -23.97 6.54 -16.79
CA THR A 457 -23.83 5.86 -18.08
C THR A 457 -22.62 4.93 -18.05
N ILE A 458 -22.75 3.83 -17.31
CA ILE A 458 -22.06 2.60 -17.65
C ILE A 458 -22.79 2.02 -18.88
N GLU A 459 -22.62 2.66 -20.03
CA GLU A 459 -22.95 2.03 -21.30
C GLU A 459 -21.97 0.87 -21.50
N VAL A 460 -22.40 -0.31 -21.06
CA VAL A 460 -21.77 -1.58 -21.43
C VAL A 460 -21.86 -1.66 -22.95
N ALA A 461 -20.75 -1.37 -23.63
CA ALA A 461 -20.61 -1.54 -25.06
C ALA A 461 -20.68 -3.03 -25.41
N VAL A 462 -21.90 -3.55 -25.53
CA VAL A 462 -22.18 -4.87 -26.09
C VAL A 462 -21.83 -4.80 -27.57
N ALA A 463 -20.57 -5.09 -27.89
CA ALA A 463 -20.08 -5.12 -29.26
C ALA A 463 -21.01 -6.00 -30.11
N ALA A 464 -21.70 -5.37 -31.08
CA ALA A 464 -22.63 -6.05 -31.95
C ALA A 464 -21.86 -7.10 -32.77
N THR A 465 -22.02 -8.37 -32.42
CA THR A 465 -21.36 -9.47 -33.13
C THR A 465 -21.98 -9.57 -34.52
N GLU A 466 -21.17 -9.37 -35.57
CA GLU A 466 -21.63 -9.64 -36.94
C GLU A 466 -22.05 -11.10 -37.07
N GLU A 467 -23.16 -11.33 -37.78
CA GLU A 467 -23.77 -12.65 -37.94
C GLU A 467 -22.91 -13.54 -38.85
N PRO A 468 -22.36 -14.67 -38.37
CA PRO A 468 -21.45 -15.49 -39.16
C PRO A 468 -22.22 -16.26 -40.24
N THR A 469 -21.91 -15.98 -41.50
CA THR A 469 -22.52 -16.63 -42.68
C THR A 469 -22.50 -18.16 -42.58
N GLU A 470 -23.66 -18.78 -42.77
CA GLU A 470 -23.86 -20.22 -42.67
C GLU A 470 -23.08 -21.00 -43.76
N VAL A 471 -22.23 -21.95 -43.33
CA VAL A 471 -21.55 -22.90 -44.24
C VAL A 471 -22.03 -24.32 -43.95
N THR A 472 -22.74 -24.92 -44.89
CA THR A 472 -23.34 -26.26 -44.77
C THR A 472 -22.28 -27.37 -44.74
N PRO A 473 -22.34 -28.34 -43.80
CA PRO A 473 -21.41 -29.45 -43.75
C PRO A 473 -21.73 -30.54 -44.78
N VAL A 474 -20.70 -31.08 -45.45
CA VAL A 474 -20.79 -32.28 -46.28
C VAL A 474 -20.40 -33.51 -45.45
N ALA A 475 -21.24 -34.54 -45.45
CA ALA A 475 -20.99 -35.78 -44.73
C ALA A 475 -20.26 -36.83 -45.60
N THR A 476 -19.38 -37.64 -45.00
CA THR A 476 -18.97 -38.93 -45.58
C THR A 476 -18.66 -39.96 -44.48
N GLU A 477 -19.62 -40.89 -44.35
CA GLU A 477 -19.51 -42.33 -44.07
C GLU A 477 -18.50 -42.89 -43.03
N ALA A 478 -19.03 -43.72 -42.12
CA ALA A 478 -18.27 -44.46 -41.12
C ALA A 478 -18.19 -45.96 -41.44
N THR A 479 -17.07 -46.61 -41.09
CA THR A 479 -16.93 -48.08 -41.06
C THR A 479 -16.46 -48.57 -39.68
N PRO A 480 -17.02 -49.65 -39.12
CA PRO A 480 -16.75 -50.07 -37.73
C PRO A 480 -15.60 -51.08 -37.62
N VAL A 481 -14.79 -50.98 -36.56
CA VAL A 481 -13.81 -52.02 -36.19
C VAL A 481 -13.84 -52.36 -34.69
N VAL A 482 -13.80 -53.67 -34.46
CA VAL A 482 -13.91 -54.48 -33.24
C VAL A 482 -13.00 -54.04 -32.06
N VAL A 483 -13.55 -54.13 -30.84
CA VAL A 483 -12.79 -54.06 -29.57
C VAL A 483 -12.27 -55.44 -29.18
N VAL A 484 -10.97 -55.53 -28.82
CA VAL A 484 -10.35 -56.72 -28.21
C VAL A 484 -9.72 -56.30 -26.88
N THR A 485 -9.98 -57.05 -25.81
CA THR A 485 -9.45 -56.81 -24.47
C THR A 485 -8.25 -57.71 -24.16
N THR A 486 -7.22 -57.16 -23.50
CA THR A 486 -6.08 -57.91 -22.94
C THR A 486 -5.82 -57.52 -21.48
N PRO A 487 -5.38 -58.45 -20.61
CA PRO A 487 -5.26 -58.24 -19.16
C PRO A 487 -3.93 -57.58 -18.73
N PRO A 488 -3.85 -57.03 -17.51
CA PRO A 488 -2.66 -56.32 -17.01
C PRO A 488 -1.51 -57.25 -16.57
N PRO A 489 -0.24 -56.78 -16.63
CA PRO A 489 0.93 -57.54 -16.17
C PRO A 489 1.15 -57.47 -14.64
N VAL A 490 1.90 -58.44 -14.12
CA VAL A 490 2.15 -58.67 -12.68
C VAL A 490 3.47 -58.04 -12.22
N VAL A 491 3.50 -57.54 -10.98
CA VAL A 491 4.67 -56.94 -10.31
C VAL A 491 5.53 -58.02 -9.62
N PRO A 492 6.88 -58.03 -9.78
CA PRO A 492 7.78 -58.88 -9.01
C PRO A 492 8.30 -58.22 -7.71
N VAL A 493 8.70 -59.06 -6.74
CA VAL A 493 9.03 -58.71 -5.35
C VAL A 493 10.50 -58.28 -5.16
N ALA A 494 10.76 -57.40 -4.19
CA ALA A 494 12.08 -56.85 -3.85
C ALA A 494 12.95 -57.77 -2.96
N THR A 495 14.27 -57.56 -2.99
CA THR A 495 15.26 -58.27 -2.15
C THR A 495 16.30 -57.32 -1.53
N THR A 496 16.48 -57.38 -0.21
CA THR A 496 17.66 -56.92 0.56
C THR A 496 18.90 -57.82 0.29
N PRO A 497 20.17 -57.49 0.65
CA PRO A 497 20.68 -56.77 1.85
C PRO A 497 21.49 -55.49 1.47
N ALA A 498 22.38 -54.85 2.26
CA ALA A 498 23.07 -55.18 3.52
C ALA A 498 23.43 -53.91 4.37
N ALA A 499 24.31 -54.05 5.37
CA ALA A 499 24.77 -52.99 6.27
C ALA A 499 26.30 -52.84 6.31
N VAL A 500 26.81 -51.65 6.64
CA VAL A 500 28.25 -51.36 6.91
C VAL A 500 28.40 -50.47 8.15
N THR A 501 29.48 -50.66 8.91
CA THR A 501 29.77 -50.13 10.26
C THR A 501 30.39 -48.72 10.30
N PRO A 502 30.28 -47.97 11.42
CA PRO A 502 30.83 -46.61 11.57
C PRO A 502 32.32 -46.57 12.04
N PRO A 503 33.10 -45.57 11.61
CA PRO A 503 34.42 -45.21 12.16
C PRO A 503 34.33 -44.15 13.31
N PRO A 504 35.43 -43.82 14.02
CA PRO A 504 35.38 -43.51 15.46
C PRO A 504 35.25 -42.04 15.87
N VAL A 505 34.84 -41.85 17.13
CA VAL A 505 34.74 -40.56 17.85
C VAL A 505 36.12 -39.94 18.11
N VAL A 506 36.26 -38.65 17.82
CA VAL A 506 37.38 -37.79 18.28
C VAL A 506 36.83 -36.83 19.33
N SER A 507 37.56 -36.65 20.43
CA SER A 507 37.16 -35.82 21.58
C SER A 507 37.37 -34.32 21.33
N ALA A 508 36.43 -33.50 21.80
CA ALA A 508 36.50 -32.04 21.70
C ALA A 508 37.62 -31.41 22.58
N PRO A 509 38.19 -30.25 22.19
CA PRO A 509 39.11 -29.46 23.01
C PRO A 509 38.41 -28.73 24.18
N PRO A 510 39.15 -28.23 25.19
CA PRO A 510 38.58 -27.59 26.38
C PRO A 510 38.16 -26.13 26.15
N THR A 511 37.25 -25.65 26.99
CA THR A 511 36.65 -24.31 26.95
C THR A 511 37.62 -23.17 27.29
N THR A 512 37.80 -22.23 26.35
CA THR A 512 38.31 -20.89 26.61
C THR A 512 37.20 -20.00 27.22
N GLN A 513 37.58 -19.09 28.12
CA GLN A 513 36.65 -18.17 28.79
C GLN A 513 36.68 -16.80 28.11
N ALA A 514 35.54 -16.36 27.59
CA ALA A 514 35.42 -15.17 26.77
C ALA A 514 35.52 -13.84 27.55
N PHE A 515 35.93 -12.80 26.84
CA PHE A 515 35.81 -11.41 27.27
C PHE A 515 34.34 -10.97 27.31
N THR A 516 33.98 -10.18 28.32
CA THR A 516 32.64 -9.60 28.44
C THR A 516 32.73 -8.09 28.61
N ALA A 517 31.74 -7.37 28.10
CA ALA A 517 31.61 -5.94 28.27
C ALA A 517 30.21 -5.59 28.77
N VAL A 518 30.09 -4.48 29.49
CA VAL A 518 28.80 -3.89 29.85
C VAL A 518 28.72 -2.48 29.28
N VAL A 519 27.62 -2.15 28.60
CA VAL A 519 27.37 -0.80 28.08
C VAL A 519 27.29 0.17 29.25
N ASN A 520 28.11 1.23 29.22
CA ASN A 520 28.25 2.21 30.27
C ASN A 520 28.05 3.63 29.70
N LEU A 521 26.77 4.00 29.57
CA LEU A 521 26.29 5.29 29.07
C LEU A 521 25.48 6.02 30.16
N ASP A 522 24.97 7.22 29.83
CA ASP A 522 23.98 7.90 30.67
C ASP A 522 22.60 7.20 30.61
N SER A 523 21.76 7.46 31.62
CA SER A 523 20.43 6.84 31.71
C SER A 523 19.51 7.34 30.58
N GLY A 524 18.85 6.42 29.88
CA GLY A 524 17.99 6.72 28.73
C GLY A 524 18.72 6.80 27.37
N VAL A 525 20.05 6.69 27.35
CA VAL A 525 20.85 6.65 26.11
C VAL A 525 21.17 5.20 25.73
N ASN A 526 21.08 4.87 24.43
CA ASN A 526 21.39 3.54 23.92
C ASN A 526 22.66 3.58 23.05
N LEU A 527 23.45 2.50 23.11
CA LEU A 527 24.64 2.32 22.27
C LEU A 527 24.22 1.83 20.87
N GLN A 528 24.81 2.42 19.82
CA GLN A 528 24.54 2.04 18.43
C GLN A 528 25.31 0.75 18.08
N CYS A 529 24.59 -0.30 17.70
CA CYS A 529 25.11 -1.59 17.23
C CYS A 529 25.33 -1.48 15.71
N ARG A 530 26.56 -1.41 15.22
CA ARG A 530 26.83 -1.02 13.82
C ARG A 530 27.26 -2.15 12.90
N GLU A 531 26.94 -2.00 11.62
CA GLU A 531 27.34 -2.89 10.53
C GLU A 531 28.86 -2.86 10.25
N TYR A 532 29.52 -1.71 10.40
CA TYR A 532 30.97 -1.57 10.24
C TYR A 532 31.57 -0.71 11.37
N PRO A 533 32.89 -0.78 11.65
CA PRO A 533 33.56 0.01 12.69
C PRO A 533 33.77 1.47 12.25
N THR A 534 32.67 2.17 11.98
CA THR A 534 32.62 3.59 11.63
C THR A 534 31.30 4.19 12.10
N SER A 535 31.33 5.43 12.58
CA SER A 535 30.14 6.14 13.07
C SER A 535 29.11 6.44 11.96
N ALA A 536 29.50 6.34 10.69
CA ALA A 536 28.65 6.48 9.51
C ALA A 536 27.95 5.17 9.07
N ALA A 537 28.31 4.02 9.63
CA ALA A 537 27.72 2.73 9.26
C ALA A 537 26.28 2.58 9.75
N PHE A 538 25.50 1.78 9.02
CA PHE A 538 24.11 1.47 9.35
C PHE A 538 23.99 0.90 10.78
N SER A 539 22.92 1.27 11.47
CA SER A 539 22.61 0.76 12.81
C SER A 539 21.73 -0.47 12.71
N LEU A 540 22.28 -1.60 13.15
CA LEU A 540 21.62 -2.89 13.26
C LEU A 540 20.71 -2.97 14.49
N GLY A 541 20.83 -2.02 15.42
CA GLY A 541 20.00 -1.96 16.62
C GLY A 541 20.52 -0.99 17.68
N LEU A 542 19.65 -0.68 18.64
CA LEU A 542 19.96 0.12 19.82
C LEU A 542 20.15 -0.79 21.03
N VAL A 543 21.39 -0.90 21.52
CA VAL A 543 21.74 -1.67 22.72
C VAL A 543 21.47 -0.82 23.96
N PRO A 544 20.56 -1.22 24.87
CA PRO A 544 20.27 -0.44 26.07
C PRO A 544 21.47 -0.30 27.00
N ASN A 545 21.58 0.84 27.68
CA ASN A 545 22.56 1.05 28.75
C ASN A 545 22.48 -0.06 29.82
N GLY A 546 23.62 -0.53 30.32
CA GLY A 546 23.72 -1.66 31.24
C GLY A 546 23.57 -3.04 30.60
N SER A 547 23.39 -3.15 29.28
CA SER A 547 23.39 -4.44 28.59
C SER A 547 24.78 -5.09 28.61
N THR A 548 24.82 -6.41 28.81
CA THR A 548 26.04 -7.20 28.69
C THR A 548 26.23 -7.67 27.24
N MET A 549 27.46 -7.59 26.75
CA MET A 549 27.89 -8.08 25.42
C MET A 549 29.06 -9.06 25.58
N LEU A 550 29.17 -10.00 24.63
CA LEU A 550 30.27 -10.94 24.51
C LEU A 550 31.25 -10.42 23.45
N LEU A 551 32.51 -10.15 23.81
CA LEU A 551 33.46 -9.62 22.84
C LEU A 551 34.04 -10.76 22.00
N GLN A 552 33.96 -10.61 20.67
CA GLN A 552 34.43 -11.59 19.68
C GLN A 552 35.78 -11.18 19.08
N GLY A 553 36.08 -9.88 19.03
CA GLY A 553 37.37 -9.37 18.57
C GLY A 553 37.46 -7.86 18.59
N PHE A 554 38.56 -7.32 18.07
CA PHE A 554 38.75 -5.89 17.81
C PHE A 554 39.00 -5.65 16.32
N ALA A 555 38.76 -4.42 15.85
CA ALA A 555 38.89 -4.08 14.43
C ALA A 555 40.36 -4.10 14.00
N GLY A 556 40.67 -4.92 13.00
CA GLY A 556 42.00 -5.05 12.39
C GLY A 556 42.00 -4.80 10.89
N ALA A 557 43.12 -5.14 10.25
CA ALA A 557 43.35 -4.85 8.84
C ALA A 557 42.26 -5.44 7.93
N ILE A 558 41.91 -4.69 6.89
CA ILE A 558 40.91 -5.02 5.87
C ILE A 558 41.32 -6.30 5.13
N ASP A 559 40.41 -7.26 4.99
CA ASP A 559 40.64 -8.43 4.12
C ASP A 559 40.41 -8.00 2.65
N PRO A 560 41.43 -8.07 1.77
CA PRO A 560 41.29 -7.66 0.38
C PRO A 560 40.35 -8.54 -0.45
N VAL A 561 39.92 -9.71 0.05
CA VAL A 561 38.98 -10.62 -0.64
C VAL A 561 37.54 -10.11 -0.54
N ASP A 562 37.13 -9.59 0.63
CA ASP A 562 35.75 -9.15 0.91
C ASP A 562 35.45 -7.73 0.38
N GLY A 563 36.42 -7.08 -0.26
CA GLY A 563 36.27 -5.76 -0.87
C GLY A 563 36.27 -4.60 0.14
N GLN A 564 36.17 -3.37 -0.36
CA GLN A 564 35.96 -2.19 0.49
C GLN A 564 34.47 -2.02 0.77
N PRO A 565 34.06 -1.73 2.02
CA PRO A 565 32.66 -1.47 2.32
C PRO A 565 32.19 -0.19 1.63
N ASN A 566 30.92 -0.15 1.21
CA ASN A 566 30.31 1.01 0.54
C ASN A 566 30.21 2.24 1.45
N THR A 567 30.46 2.11 2.75
CA THR A 567 30.61 3.22 3.70
C THR A 567 32.09 3.39 4.07
N PRO A 568 32.65 4.61 4.00
CA PRO A 568 34.05 4.84 4.38
C PRO A 568 34.32 4.45 5.84
N LEU A 569 35.31 3.57 6.03
CA LEU A 569 35.83 3.23 7.35
C LEU A 569 36.53 4.45 7.97
N GLU A 570 36.47 4.55 9.30
CA GLU A 570 37.05 5.66 10.05
C GLU A 570 38.60 5.63 9.94
N PRO A 571 39.30 6.71 9.54
CA PRO A 571 40.75 6.68 9.40
C PRO A 571 41.42 6.54 10.78
N GLY A 572 42.03 5.38 11.07
CA GLY A 572 42.55 5.10 12.40
C GLY A 572 43.12 3.70 12.60
N ALA A 573 43.06 3.25 13.86
CA ALA A 573 43.85 2.14 14.41
C ALA A 573 43.56 0.72 13.88
N PHE A 574 42.86 0.56 12.76
CA PHE A 574 42.60 -0.76 12.17
C PHE A 574 43.81 -1.32 11.43
N GLU A 575 44.65 -0.44 10.84
CA GLU A 575 45.88 -0.86 10.14
C GLU A 575 47.03 -1.22 11.09
N ASN A 576 47.06 -0.63 12.29
CA ASN A 576 48.03 -0.94 13.34
C ASN A 576 47.46 -0.70 14.75
N PRO A 577 46.62 -1.62 15.25
CA PRO A 577 45.86 -1.44 16.50
C PRO A 577 46.72 -1.33 17.76
N GLU A 578 47.93 -1.92 17.76
CA GLU A 578 48.90 -1.79 18.85
C GLU A 578 49.37 -0.33 19.10
N LEU A 579 49.10 0.59 18.17
CA LEU A 579 49.40 2.02 18.33
C LEU A 579 48.30 2.81 19.05
N ALA A 580 47.13 2.23 19.28
CA ALA A 580 46.03 2.88 19.99
C ALA A 580 46.44 3.24 21.43
N GLN A 581 46.24 4.49 21.83
CA GLN A 581 46.62 4.98 23.17
C GLN A 581 45.44 5.04 24.14
N ASP A 582 44.20 5.02 23.63
CA ASP A 582 42.97 5.08 24.41
C ASP A 582 41.89 4.15 23.79
N PHE A 583 40.94 3.68 24.59
CA PHE A 583 39.80 2.88 24.08
C PHE A 583 38.91 3.70 23.15
N ASN A 584 38.99 5.03 23.18
CA ASN A 584 38.34 5.90 22.21
C ASN A 584 38.97 5.88 20.80
N GLU A 585 39.96 5.01 20.55
CA GLU A 585 40.52 4.70 19.23
C GLU A 585 40.19 3.27 18.78
N ILE A 586 39.51 2.47 19.62
CA ILE A 586 39.28 1.04 19.43
C ILE A 586 37.80 0.75 19.16
N TRP A 587 37.55 0.03 18.06
CA TRP A 587 36.26 -0.59 17.78
C TRP A 587 36.32 -2.08 18.09
N LEU A 588 35.28 -2.59 18.74
CA LEU A 588 35.14 -3.99 19.15
C LEU A 588 34.01 -4.65 18.39
N ASN A 589 34.25 -5.88 17.92
CA ASN A 589 33.22 -6.75 17.38
C ASN A 589 32.62 -7.54 18.55
N ALA A 590 31.32 -7.41 18.76
CA ALA A 590 30.65 -7.93 19.94
C ALA A 590 29.27 -8.51 19.63
N ASP A 591 28.95 -9.60 20.30
CA ASP A 591 27.63 -10.24 20.26
C ASP A 591 26.75 -9.70 21.37
N TRP A 592 25.55 -9.26 21.00
CA TRP A 592 24.49 -8.84 21.90
C TRP A 592 23.23 -9.68 21.67
N ALA A 593 22.74 -10.31 22.75
CA ALA A 593 21.46 -11.03 22.72
C ALA A 593 20.31 -10.02 22.81
N ALA A 594 19.53 -9.90 21.75
CA ALA A 594 18.42 -8.95 21.70
C ALA A 594 17.27 -9.40 22.62
N PRO A 595 16.61 -8.49 23.37
CA PRO A 595 15.50 -8.86 24.28
C PRO A 595 14.30 -9.54 23.62
N GLN A 596 14.17 -9.44 22.29
CA GLN A 596 13.09 -10.04 21.50
C GLN A 596 13.46 -11.45 20.95
N GLY A 597 14.67 -11.94 21.25
CA GLY A 597 15.23 -13.18 20.72
C GLY A 597 16.26 -12.93 19.61
N GLY A 598 17.20 -13.86 19.45
CA GLY A 598 18.32 -13.76 18.51
C GLY A 598 19.53 -13.01 19.05
N THR A 599 20.67 -13.20 18.38
CA THR A 599 21.95 -12.54 18.69
C THR A 599 22.36 -11.66 17.52
N ILE A 600 22.75 -10.42 17.79
CA ILE A 600 23.31 -9.50 16.78
C ILE A 600 24.81 -9.36 17.06
N ARG A 601 25.62 -9.65 16.05
CA ARG A 601 27.06 -9.36 16.05
C ARG A 601 27.26 -8.01 15.42
N CYS A 602 27.87 -7.08 16.13
CA CYS A 602 28.04 -5.73 15.61
C CYS A 602 29.30 -5.06 16.12
N TRP A 603 29.66 -3.99 15.41
CA TRP A 603 30.75 -3.11 15.77
C TRP A 603 30.27 -2.05 16.75
N VAL A 604 30.99 -1.92 17.86
CA VAL A 604 30.72 -0.96 18.92
C VAL A 604 32.00 -0.29 19.39
N ARG A 605 31.84 0.91 19.94
CA ARG A 605 32.90 1.80 20.41
C ARG A 605 33.34 1.42 21.83
N ALA A 606 34.63 1.15 22.03
CA ALA A 606 35.15 0.59 23.28
C ALA A 606 35.10 1.57 24.47
N ASP A 607 35.14 2.88 24.22
CA ASP A 607 35.00 3.93 25.23
C ASP A 607 33.60 4.00 25.88
N PHE A 608 32.58 3.39 25.28
CA PHE A 608 31.24 3.25 25.87
C PHE A 608 31.04 1.91 26.61
N LEU A 609 32.11 1.13 26.80
CA LEU A 609 32.07 -0.21 27.37
C LEU A 609 32.95 -0.34 28.61
N GLN A 610 32.42 -0.97 29.66
CA GLN A 610 33.22 -1.46 30.77
C GLN A 610 33.71 -2.90 30.47
N ILE A 611 34.91 -3.02 29.91
CA ILE A 611 35.49 -4.30 29.49
C ILE A 611 35.99 -5.11 30.69
N THR A 612 35.72 -6.41 30.70
CA THR A 612 36.06 -7.33 31.78
C THR A 612 36.57 -8.66 31.24
N TYR A 613 37.73 -9.09 31.73
CA TYR A 613 38.35 -10.38 31.41
C TYR A 613 38.51 -11.23 32.68
N LYS A 614 37.95 -12.45 32.67
CA LYS A 614 37.93 -13.39 33.83
C LYS A 614 37.52 -12.69 35.14
N GLY A 615 36.51 -11.81 35.07
CA GLY A 615 35.96 -11.06 36.21
C GLY A 615 36.78 -9.86 36.69
N ARG A 616 37.86 -9.47 35.99
CA ARG A 616 38.66 -8.26 36.28
C ARG A 616 38.47 -7.22 35.20
N ASN A 617 38.20 -5.98 35.61
CA ASN A 617 38.04 -4.83 34.70
C ASN A 617 39.36 -4.54 33.96
N ILE A 618 39.29 -4.36 32.65
CA ILE A 618 40.40 -3.96 31.78
C ILE A 618 40.16 -2.51 31.38
N ASN A 619 40.83 -1.61 32.10
CA ASN A 619 40.68 -0.15 32.00
C ASN A 619 41.99 0.55 31.56
N ASP A 620 42.85 -0.20 30.89
CA ASP A 620 44.17 0.22 30.40
C ASP A 620 44.41 -0.48 29.06
N VAL A 621 44.68 0.29 28.00
CA VAL A 621 44.81 -0.23 26.63
C VAL A 621 46.07 -1.09 26.48
N GLY A 622 47.16 -0.75 27.17
CA GLY A 622 48.36 -1.58 27.19
C GLY A 622 48.08 -2.98 27.72
N LYS A 623 47.31 -3.10 28.81
CA LYS A 623 46.88 -4.40 29.36
C LYS A 623 45.86 -5.12 28.49
N PHE A 624 45.11 -4.41 27.65
CA PHE A 624 44.24 -5.04 26.65
C PHE A 624 45.11 -5.72 25.58
N PHE A 625 46.11 -5.03 25.04
CA PHE A 625 47.02 -5.62 24.05
C PHE A 625 47.99 -6.67 24.65
N GLU A 626 48.38 -6.60 25.92
CA GLU A 626 49.05 -7.73 26.61
C GLU A 626 48.23 -9.03 26.57
N LEU A 627 46.89 -8.95 26.47
CA LEU A 627 46.01 -10.12 26.34
C LEU A 627 45.79 -10.54 24.88
N VAL A 628 45.87 -9.59 23.93
CA VAL A 628 45.93 -9.86 22.49
C VAL A 628 47.21 -10.64 22.15
N ASP A 629 48.37 -10.20 22.66
CA ASP A 629 49.67 -10.87 22.50
C ASP A 629 49.68 -12.31 23.05
N LEU A 630 48.82 -12.59 24.03
CA LEU A 630 48.64 -13.93 24.61
C LEU A 630 47.63 -14.79 23.84
N GLY A 631 47.00 -14.26 22.78
CA GLY A 631 46.02 -14.97 21.96
C GLY A 631 44.68 -15.20 22.67
N GLU A 632 44.28 -14.30 23.58
CA GLU A 632 43.03 -14.42 24.34
C GLU A 632 41.87 -13.62 23.70
N ILE A 633 42.16 -12.72 22.75
CA ILE A 633 41.19 -12.06 21.86
C ILE A 633 41.86 -11.67 20.53
N ASP A 634 41.22 -11.99 19.41
CA ASP A 634 41.78 -11.86 18.06
C ASP A 634 41.30 -10.59 17.33
N ALA A 635 42.05 -10.20 16.29
CA ALA A 635 41.64 -9.16 15.35
C ALA A 635 40.61 -9.69 14.33
N VAL A 636 39.58 -8.90 14.05
CA VAL A 636 38.56 -9.18 13.03
C VAL A 636 38.67 -8.12 11.92
N PRO A 637 38.66 -8.51 10.62
CA PRO A 637 38.80 -7.54 9.53
C PRO A 637 37.76 -6.42 9.58
N ALA A 638 38.19 -5.16 9.47
CA ALA A 638 37.31 -4.00 9.62
C ALA A 638 36.23 -3.87 8.52
N ASN A 639 36.40 -4.57 7.39
CA ASN A 639 35.39 -4.69 6.32
C ASN A 639 34.46 -5.91 6.48
N TYR A 640 34.56 -6.66 7.58
CA TYR A 640 33.62 -7.74 7.87
C TYR A 640 32.34 -7.17 8.50
N PRO A 641 31.16 -7.31 7.86
CA PRO A 641 29.93 -6.70 8.35
C PRO A 641 29.43 -7.37 9.64
N GLY A 642 28.89 -6.55 10.53
CA GLY A 642 27.96 -6.99 11.57
C GLY A 642 26.61 -7.40 10.97
N GLY A 643 25.86 -8.21 11.71
CA GLY A 643 24.53 -8.67 11.30
C GLY A 643 23.89 -9.56 12.36
N ALA A 644 22.75 -10.17 12.01
CA ALA A 644 22.22 -11.26 12.81
C ALA A 644 23.20 -12.44 12.78
N VAL A 645 23.52 -13.00 13.95
CA VAL A 645 24.24 -14.27 14.04
C VAL A 645 23.23 -15.38 13.87
N ASP A 646 23.29 -16.07 12.73
CA ASP A 646 22.65 -17.38 12.60
C ASP A 646 23.28 -18.32 13.65
N ASP A 647 22.44 -18.82 14.56
CA ASP A 647 22.87 -19.55 15.75
C ASP A 647 23.30 -20.99 15.40
N SER A 648 24.45 -21.09 14.72
CA SER A 648 25.05 -22.32 14.21
C SER A 648 26.35 -22.69 14.96
N ALA A 649 26.42 -22.33 16.24
CA ALA A 649 27.45 -22.82 17.17
C ALA A 649 26.88 -23.47 18.45
N ILE A 650 25.58 -23.79 18.47
CA ILE A 650 25.02 -24.87 19.32
C ILE A 650 24.23 -25.82 18.42
N VAL A 651 24.49 -27.13 18.54
CA VAL A 651 24.03 -28.14 17.58
C VAL A 651 22.54 -28.50 17.77
N VAL A 652 21.74 -28.41 16.70
CA VAL A 652 20.86 -29.50 16.13
C VAL A 652 20.12 -28.95 14.86
N PRO A 653 19.87 -29.76 13.79
CA PRO A 653 19.51 -29.27 12.43
C PRO A 653 18.04 -29.55 12.01
N PRO A 654 17.62 -29.26 10.75
CA PRO A 654 17.79 -28.05 9.94
C PRO A 654 16.44 -27.49 9.39
N SER A 655 16.37 -26.23 8.93
CA SER A 655 15.21 -25.75 8.15
C SER A 655 15.54 -24.68 7.09
N GLN A 656 15.41 -25.10 5.83
CA GLN A 656 15.08 -24.37 4.58
C GLN A 656 15.49 -22.90 4.40
N SER A 657 16.31 -22.66 3.37
CA SER A 657 16.81 -21.36 2.90
C SER A 657 15.80 -20.58 2.03
N ALA A 658 15.88 -19.25 2.09
CA ALA A 658 15.29 -18.32 1.13
C ALA A 658 16.09 -18.30 -0.20
N PRO A 659 15.52 -17.87 -1.34
CA PRO A 659 16.19 -17.97 -2.63
C PRO A 659 17.43 -17.06 -2.77
N GLU A 660 18.50 -17.62 -3.31
CA GLU A 660 19.80 -16.95 -3.54
C GLU A 660 19.88 -16.17 -4.86
N TYR A 661 18.85 -16.24 -5.71
CA TYR A 661 18.86 -15.72 -7.08
C TYR A 661 17.92 -14.52 -7.26
N PRO A 662 18.23 -13.57 -8.16
CA PRO A 662 17.28 -12.57 -8.64
C PRO A 662 16.02 -13.20 -9.27
N THR A 663 14.95 -12.42 -9.32
CA THR A 663 13.65 -12.79 -9.87
C THR A 663 13.32 -11.89 -11.05
N ALA A 664 12.96 -12.48 -12.19
CA ALA A 664 12.36 -11.78 -13.32
C ALA A 664 10.84 -11.96 -13.25
N THR A 665 10.09 -10.87 -13.08
CA THR A 665 8.64 -10.85 -13.22
C THR A 665 8.29 -10.58 -14.67
N VAL A 666 7.52 -11.47 -15.31
CA VAL A 666 7.16 -11.34 -16.74
C VAL A 666 6.20 -10.17 -16.96
N ASN A 667 6.65 -9.18 -17.71
CA ASN A 667 5.93 -7.95 -18.04
C ASN A 667 5.53 -7.95 -19.52
N VAL A 668 4.38 -8.55 -19.83
CA VAL A 668 3.77 -8.59 -21.17
C VAL A 668 2.30 -8.22 -21.10
N ASN A 669 1.73 -7.75 -22.21
CA ASN A 669 0.31 -7.38 -22.30
C ASN A 669 -0.61 -8.55 -21.86
N PRO A 670 -1.75 -8.26 -21.19
CA PRO A 670 -2.69 -9.29 -20.73
C PRO A 670 -3.11 -10.27 -21.83
N GLY A 671 -3.10 -11.57 -21.51
CA GLY A 671 -3.41 -12.64 -22.47
C GLY A 671 -2.26 -13.05 -23.40
N VAL A 672 -1.11 -12.36 -23.35
CA VAL A 672 0.13 -12.76 -24.03
C VAL A 672 0.99 -13.60 -23.09
N ASN A 673 1.76 -14.55 -23.64
CA ASN A 673 2.75 -15.34 -22.89
C ASN A 673 4.16 -15.08 -23.44
N LEU A 674 5.14 -14.98 -22.55
CA LEU A 674 6.55 -14.93 -22.91
C LEU A 674 7.07 -16.32 -23.28
N GLN A 675 7.88 -16.43 -24.35
CA GLN A 675 8.46 -17.70 -24.77
C GLN A 675 9.77 -17.98 -24.02
N LEU A 676 9.82 -19.10 -23.28
CA LEU A 676 11.05 -19.63 -22.70
C LEU A 676 11.79 -20.45 -23.75
N ARG A 677 12.97 -20.03 -24.18
CA ARG A 677 13.66 -20.58 -25.35
C ARG A 677 14.86 -21.45 -25.02
N ARG A 678 15.18 -22.40 -25.90
CA ARG A 678 16.32 -23.31 -25.73
C ARG A 678 17.68 -22.60 -25.80
N THR A 679 17.81 -21.59 -26.64
CA THR A 679 19.00 -20.72 -26.75
C THR A 679 18.53 -19.26 -26.85
N PRO A 680 19.38 -18.25 -26.55
CA PRO A 680 18.98 -16.85 -26.54
C PRO A 680 18.90 -16.29 -27.96
N SER A 681 17.85 -16.69 -28.69
CA SER A 681 17.59 -16.27 -30.06
C SER A 681 16.11 -16.37 -30.39
N ILE A 682 15.57 -15.38 -31.10
CA ILE A 682 14.18 -15.40 -31.59
C ILE A 682 13.87 -16.54 -32.57
N GLN A 683 14.90 -17.20 -33.12
CA GLN A 683 14.77 -18.37 -33.99
C GLN A 683 14.88 -19.71 -33.23
N ALA A 684 15.19 -19.68 -31.93
CA ALA A 684 15.34 -20.89 -31.10
C ALA A 684 13.99 -21.53 -30.73
N GLU A 685 13.99 -22.84 -30.52
CA GLU A 685 12.83 -23.62 -30.04
C GLU A 685 12.28 -23.04 -28.73
N SER A 686 10.96 -22.87 -28.65
CA SER A 686 10.24 -22.50 -27.43
C SER A 686 9.96 -23.76 -26.61
N LEU A 687 10.49 -23.82 -25.39
CA LEU A 687 10.34 -24.92 -24.44
C LEU A 687 9.07 -24.81 -23.60
N ALA A 688 8.68 -23.57 -23.26
CA ALA A 688 7.47 -23.29 -22.50
C ALA A 688 6.90 -21.91 -22.87
N LEU A 689 5.65 -21.67 -22.47
CA LEU A 689 5.01 -20.36 -22.48
C LEU A 689 4.80 -19.93 -21.02
N ILE A 690 5.35 -18.78 -20.65
CA ILE A 690 5.26 -18.22 -19.30
C ILE A 690 4.20 -17.10 -19.31
N PRO A 691 3.14 -17.19 -18.49
CA PRO A 691 2.12 -16.14 -18.40
C PRO A 691 2.66 -14.80 -17.88
N GLY A 692 2.09 -13.69 -18.35
CA GLY A 692 2.32 -12.36 -17.76
C GLY A 692 2.03 -12.34 -16.25
N GLY A 693 2.87 -11.63 -15.50
CA GLY A 693 2.85 -11.59 -14.03
C GLY A 693 3.51 -12.80 -13.33
N SER A 694 4.07 -13.77 -14.08
CA SER A 694 4.81 -14.89 -13.46
C SER A 694 6.20 -14.46 -13.02
N ASP A 695 6.60 -14.85 -11.82
CA ASP A 695 7.97 -14.74 -11.32
C ASP A 695 8.81 -15.97 -11.71
N VAL A 696 10.02 -15.75 -12.21
CA VAL A 696 11.02 -16.79 -12.50
C VAL A 696 12.40 -16.45 -11.95
N SER A 697 13.12 -17.45 -11.43
CA SER A 697 14.46 -17.24 -10.88
C SER A 697 15.48 -17.04 -12.01
N VAL A 698 16.24 -15.95 -11.96
CA VAL A 698 17.27 -15.59 -12.93
C VAL A 698 18.62 -16.10 -12.45
N LEU A 699 19.25 -16.96 -13.26
CA LEU A 699 20.53 -17.59 -12.94
C LEU A 699 21.70 -16.81 -13.51
N SER A 700 21.56 -16.24 -14.71
CA SER A 700 22.57 -15.43 -15.38
C SER A 700 21.99 -14.64 -16.57
N ARG A 701 22.79 -13.75 -17.19
CA ARG A 701 22.45 -13.01 -18.41
C ARG A 701 23.48 -13.14 -19.52
N THR A 702 23.11 -12.77 -20.74
CA THR A 702 24.03 -12.55 -21.87
C THR A 702 23.52 -11.41 -22.75
N GLU A 703 24.41 -10.77 -23.51
CA GLU A 703 24.07 -9.71 -24.46
C GLU A 703 24.23 -10.23 -25.90
N ILE A 704 23.15 -10.20 -26.67
CA ILE A 704 23.15 -10.59 -28.09
C ILE A 704 22.63 -9.45 -28.93
N THR A 705 23.48 -8.96 -29.84
CA THR A 705 23.16 -7.85 -30.74
C THR A 705 21.88 -8.14 -31.53
N PRO A 706 20.83 -7.29 -31.41
CA PRO A 706 19.60 -7.47 -32.14
C PRO A 706 19.82 -7.51 -33.66
N GLY A 707 19.17 -8.46 -34.33
CA GLY A 707 19.13 -8.54 -35.79
C GLY A 707 18.19 -7.47 -36.39
N THR A 708 18.30 -7.25 -37.70
CA THR A 708 17.41 -6.32 -38.43
C THR A 708 16.06 -6.95 -38.84
N ASP A 709 15.69 -8.09 -38.27
CA ASP A 709 14.49 -8.84 -38.61
C ASP A 709 13.25 -8.28 -37.89
N ILE A 710 12.08 -8.39 -38.52
CA ILE A 710 10.81 -7.93 -37.93
C ILE A 710 10.50 -8.80 -36.69
N GLY A 711 10.44 -8.19 -35.52
CA GLY A 711 10.27 -8.88 -34.23
C GLY A 711 11.59 -9.21 -33.51
N ALA A 712 12.72 -8.63 -33.91
CA ALA A 712 13.93 -8.64 -33.11
C ALA A 712 13.74 -7.85 -31.79
N PRO A 713 14.35 -8.32 -30.68
CA PRO A 713 14.25 -7.64 -29.40
C PRO A 713 14.89 -6.25 -29.46
N GLN A 714 14.39 -5.30 -28.66
CA GLN A 714 14.93 -3.94 -28.60
C GLN A 714 16.11 -3.88 -27.62
N SER A 715 16.03 -4.61 -26.52
CA SER A 715 17.12 -4.89 -25.60
C SER A 715 18.08 -5.95 -26.16
N PRO A 716 19.40 -5.78 -25.99
CA PRO A 716 20.37 -6.84 -26.26
C PRO A 716 20.36 -7.93 -25.18
N ASP A 717 19.81 -7.67 -23.99
CA ASP A 717 19.87 -8.60 -22.86
C ASP A 717 18.92 -9.81 -23.02
N TRP A 718 19.47 -10.97 -22.71
CA TRP A 718 18.74 -12.22 -22.52
C TRP A 718 19.09 -12.81 -21.15
N TYR A 719 18.08 -13.33 -20.46
CA TYR A 719 18.22 -13.90 -19.12
C TYR A 719 18.02 -15.41 -19.16
N PHE A 720 18.96 -16.17 -18.56
CA PHE A 720 18.82 -17.60 -18.36
C PHE A 720 18.10 -17.83 -17.03
N VAL A 721 16.93 -18.46 -17.11
CA VAL A 721 15.99 -18.56 -15.99
C VAL A 721 15.59 -20.00 -15.69
N GLN A 722 15.09 -20.21 -14.49
CA GLN A 722 14.46 -21.45 -14.05
C GLN A 722 12.97 -21.20 -13.79
N TYR A 723 12.12 -21.96 -14.50
CA TYR A 723 10.66 -21.89 -14.43
C TYR A 723 10.08 -23.24 -13.99
N ALA A 724 9.37 -23.25 -12.87
CA ALA A 724 8.56 -24.40 -12.46
C ALA A 724 7.18 -24.32 -13.12
N THR A 725 6.69 -25.41 -13.70
CA THR A 725 5.35 -25.42 -14.30
C THR A 725 4.27 -25.27 -13.20
N PRO A 726 3.14 -24.59 -13.45
CA PRO A 726 2.12 -24.34 -12.42
C PRO A 726 1.47 -25.60 -11.82
N ASP A 727 1.57 -26.74 -12.52
CA ASP A 727 1.12 -28.05 -12.06
C ASP A 727 2.20 -28.86 -11.31
N GLY A 728 3.41 -28.31 -11.17
CA GLY A 728 4.57 -28.96 -10.54
C GLY A 728 5.13 -30.16 -11.31
N SER A 729 4.71 -30.38 -12.56
CA SER A 729 5.11 -31.58 -13.34
C SER A 729 6.53 -31.52 -13.91
N ALA A 730 7.06 -30.32 -14.16
CA ALA A 730 8.40 -30.11 -14.70
C ALA A 730 9.08 -28.85 -14.13
N LEU A 731 10.41 -28.90 -14.12
CA LEU A 731 11.27 -27.73 -13.93
C LEU A 731 12.01 -27.48 -15.24
N ILE A 732 11.88 -26.28 -15.80
CA ILE A 732 12.36 -25.95 -17.14
C ILE A 732 13.39 -24.83 -17.02
N THR A 733 14.57 -25.03 -17.60
CA THR A 733 15.57 -23.96 -17.77
C THR A 733 15.54 -23.44 -19.20
N GLY A 734 15.86 -22.17 -19.40
CA GLY A 734 15.88 -21.58 -20.73
C GLY A 734 16.10 -20.08 -20.72
N TRP A 735 16.09 -19.49 -21.90
CA TRP A 735 16.36 -18.07 -22.13
C TRP A 735 15.09 -17.28 -22.39
N ILE A 736 14.98 -16.11 -21.79
CA ILE A 736 13.93 -15.11 -22.05
C ILE A 736 14.57 -13.78 -22.44
N SER A 737 13.85 -12.96 -23.22
CA SER A 737 14.32 -11.62 -23.61
C SER A 737 14.10 -10.61 -22.50
N GLY A 738 15.06 -9.70 -22.33
CA GLY A 738 15.00 -8.62 -21.36
C GLY A 738 13.95 -7.54 -21.62
N ASP A 739 13.41 -7.46 -22.84
CA ASP A 739 12.33 -6.51 -23.20
C ASP A 739 11.05 -6.69 -22.38
N PHE A 740 10.83 -7.89 -21.85
CA PHE A 740 9.54 -8.36 -21.35
C PHE A 740 9.58 -8.80 -19.89
N VAL A 741 10.54 -8.31 -19.11
CA VAL A 741 10.69 -8.63 -17.69
C VAL A 741 11.10 -7.43 -16.85
N ILE A 742 10.67 -7.44 -15.59
CA ILE A 742 11.19 -6.55 -14.54
C ILE A 742 12.04 -7.40 -13.62
N LEU A 743 13.29 -7.00 -13.39
CA LEU A 743 14.19 -7.70 -12.47
C LEU A 743 14.04 -7.16 -11.05
N THR A 744 14.00 -8.08 -10.08
CA THR A 744 14.09 -7.76 -8.66
C THR A 744 15.04 -8.71 -7.93
N PHE A 745 15.61 -8.30 -6.81
CA PHE A 745 16.26 -9.20 -5.85
C PHE A 745 15.80 -8.83 -4.45
N ARG A 746 15.29 -9.84 -3.72
CA ARG A 746 14.68 -9.66 -2.38
C ARG A 746 13.65 -8.52 -2.32
N GLY A 747 12.86 -8.34 -3.39
CA GLY A 747 11.79 -7.34 -3.47
C GLY A 747 12.22 -5.93 -3.87
N ARG A 748 13.50 -5.66 -4.13
CA ARG A 748 13.98 -4.40 -4.71
C ARG A 748 14.22 -4.57 -6.21
N ALA A 749 13.85 -3.58 -7.02
CA ALA A 749 14.19 -3.58 -8.44
C ALA A 749 15.72 -3.53 -8.63
N ILE A 750 16.22 -4.27 -9.63
CA ILE A 750 17.63 -4.30 -10.03
C ILE A 750 17.74 -4.12 -11.55
N THR A 751 18.95 -3.86 -12.04
CA THR A 751 19.24 -3.70 -13.48
C THR A 751 19.81 -4.98 -14.09
N ALA A 752 20.04 -4.97 -15.41
CA ALA A 752 20.76 -6.05 -16.09
C ALA A 752 22.17 -6.24 -15.50
N GLU A 753 22.87 -5.15 -15.17
CA GLU A 753 24.26 -5.19 -14.68
C GLU A 753 24.41 -5.92 -13.34
N ASP A 754 23.34 -5.98 -12.54
CA ASP A 754 23.26 -6.70 -11.27
C ASP A 754 23.06 -8.22 -11.43
N VAL A 755 22.80 -8.70 -12.67
CA VAL A 755 22.69 -10.13 -12.99
C VAL A 755 24.04 -10.65 -13.52
N PRO A 756 24.58 -11.75 -12.96
CA PRO A 756 25.86 -12.29 -13.40
C PRO A 756 25.84 -12.73 -14.87
N LEU A 757 26.92 -12.44 -15.60
CA LEU A 757 27.10 -12.90 -16.97
C LEU A 757 27.21 -14.43 -17.03
N ALA A 758 26.64 -15.03 -18.07
CA ALA A 758 26.70 -16.47 -18.31
C ALA A 758 28.09 -16.89 -18.83
N ASP A 759 28.61 -18.00 -18.30
CA ASP A 759 29.85 -18.61 -18.79
C ASP A 759 29.71 -19.12 -20.23
N GLU A 760 30.79 -19.01 -21.01
CA GLU A 760 30.86 -19.54 -22.38
C GLU A 760 31.43 -20.98 -22.41
N PRO A 761 30.84 -21.92 -23.18
CA PRO A 761 29.74 -21.73 -24.11
C PRO A 761 28.39 -21.57 -23.41
N LEU A 762 27.58 -20.60 -23.85
CA LEU A 762 26.27 -20.27 -23.25
C LEU A 762 25.42 -21.52 -22.92
N PRO A 763 24.82 -21.59 -21.71
CA PRO A 763 23.98 -22.72 -21.32
C PRO A 763 22.78 -22.90 -22.25
N THR A 764 22.35 -24.15 -22.41
CA THR A 764 21.19 -24.52 -23.24
C THR A 764 20.03 -24.92 -22.34
N GLY A 765 18.82 -24.45 -22.67
CA GLY A 765 17.61 -24.75 -21.90
C GLY A 765 17.15 -26.21 -22.03
N GLU A 766 16.68 -26.79 -20.93
CA GLU A 766 16.21 -28.18 -20.86
C GLU A 766 14.92 -28.31 -20.04
N VAL A 767 14.13 -29.34 -20.36
CA VAL A 767 12.91 -29.72 -19.60
C VAL A 767 13.28 -30.89 -18.69
N LEU A 768 13.34 -30.64 -17.39
CA LEU A 768 13.68 -31.65 -16.38
C LEU A 768 12.40 -32.30 -15.86
N ALA A 769 12.23 -33.59 -16.15
CA ALA A 769 11.08 -34.37 -15.69
C ALA A 769 11.15 -34.65 -14.18
N GLY A 770 10.08 -34.36 -13.45
CA GLY A 770 10.09 -34.31 -11.99
C GLY A 770 10.39 -35.65 -11.29
N SER A 771 11.45 -35.68 -10.48
CA SER A 771 11.64 -36.64 -9.39
C SER A 771 11.93 -35.92 -8.07
N GLY A 772 10.87 -35.54 -7.35
CA GLY A 772 10.89 -35.27 -5.91
C GLY A 772 11.86 -34.21 -5.37
N SER A 773 11.55 -32.94 -5.55
CA SER A 773 11.92 -31.87 -4.61
C SER A 773 10.85 -30.78 -4.58
N PRO A 774 10.70 -30.02 -3.47
CA PRO A 774 9.50 -29.24 -3.20
C PRO A 774 9.39 -28.01 -4.09
N ALA A 775 8.15 -27.67 -4.45
CA ALA A 775 7.82 -26.41 -5.10
C ALA A 775 8.14 -25.22 -4.18
N ILE A 776 8.64 -24.12 -4.76
CA ILE A 776 8.65 -22.82 -4.09
C ILE A 776 7.20 -22.37 -3.97
N ALA A 777 6.74 -22.12 -2.75
CA ALA A 777 5.38 -21.66 -2.51
C ALA A 777 5.21 -20.22 -2.99
N VAL A 778 4.18 -19.96 -3.80
CA VAL A 778 3.66 -18.61 -4.02
C VAL A 778 3.29 -18.04 -2.64
N PRO A 779 3.72 -16.81 -2.28
CA PRO A 779 3.43 -16.23 -0.97
C PRO A 779 1.91 -16.03 -0.83
N THR A 780 1.27 -16.99 -0.17
CA THR A 780 -0.14 -16.95 0.17
C THR A 780 -0.26 -16.37 1.57
N GLU A 781 -1.20 -15.45 1.78
CA GLU A 781 -1.49 -14.86 3.09
C GLU A 781 -1.59 -15.94 4.18
N ALA A 782 -0.94 -15.72 5.34
CA ALA A 782 -0.83 -16.74 6.37
C ALA A 782 -2.22 -17.27 6.77
N PRO A 783 -2.46 -18.60 6.66
CA PRO A 783 -3.78 -19.17 6.86
C PRO A 783 -4.24 -18.93 8.29
N ILE A 784 -5.54 -18.65 8.45
CA ILE A 784 -6.15 -18.56 9.77
C ILE A 784 -6.27 -19.99 10.32
N VAL A 785 -5.72 -20.24 11.51
CA VAL A 785 -5.64 -21.56 12.13
C VAL A 785 -6.47 -21.59 13.40
N GLY A 786 -7.31 -22.61 13.54
CA GLY A 786 -8.05 -22.94 14.76
C GLY A 786 -7.40 -24.09 15.52
N LEU A 787 -7.17 -23.92 16.82
CA LEU A 787 -6.79 -25.01 17.72
C LEU A 787 -8.03 -25.60 18.41
N VAL A 788 -8.32 -26.88 18.13
CA VAL A 788 -9.46 -27.59 18.72
C VAL A 788 -9.20 -27.89 20.19
N THR A 789 -10.04 -27.35 21.07
CA THR A 789 -9.94 -27.47 22.52
C THR A 789 -11.21 -28.13 23.08
N VAL A 790 -11.16 -29.45 23.28
CA VAL A 790 -12.18 -30.22 23.99
C VAL A 790 -11.56 -31.03 25.14
N GLY A 791 -12.37 -31.56 26.05
CA GLY A 791 -11.89 -32.33 27.20
C GLY A 791 -10.92 -33.46 26.83
N THR A 792 -9.99 -33.80 27.73
CA THR A 792 -8.89 -34.75 27.48
C THR A 792 -9.40 -36.10 26.95
N GLY A 793 -9.00 -36.45 25.72
CA GLY A 793 -9.45 -37.68 25.03
C GLY A 793 -10.78 -37.57 24.29
N GLY A 794 -11.40 -36.39 24.25
CA GLY A 794 -12.59 -36.09 23.45
C GLY A 794 -12.27 -35.67 22.01
N ASN A 795 -13.30 -35.71 21.17
CA ASN A 795 -13.27 -35.27 19.78
C ASN A 795 -14.35 -34.20 19.52
N LEU A 796 -14.05 -33.23 18.68
CA LEU A 796 -15.00 -32.28 18.10
C LEU A 796 -15.55 -32.87 16.79
N ASN A 797 -16.86 -32.78 16.55
CA ASN A 797 -17.47 -33.34 15.34
C ASN A 797 -17.42 -32.31 14.20
N LEU A 798 -16.72 -32.64 13.10
CA LEU A 798 -16.86 -31.93 11.83
C LEU A 798 -18.19 -32.33 11.17
N ARG A 799 -18.99 -31.36 10.74
CA ARG A 799 -20.35 -31.59 10.19
C ARG A 799 -20.53 -31.06 8.78
N ASP A 800 -21.53 -31.58 8.06
CA ASP A 800 -21.88 -31.15 6.71
C ASP A 800 -22.53 -29.74 6.63
N ARG A 801 -23.07 -29.23 7.74
CA ARG A 801 -23.71 -27.91 7.88
C ARG A 801 -23.57 -27.34 9.30
N PRO A 802 -23.70 -26.01 9.50
CA PRO A 802 -23.56 -25.35 10.81
C PRO A 802 -24.77 -25.62 11.71
N SER A 803 -24.86 -26.83 12.27
CA SER A 803 -25.98 -27.26 13.11
C SER A 803 -25.63 -28.52 13.90
N THR A 804 -26.12 -28.63 15.14
CA THR A 804 -25.95 -29.84 15.99
C THR A 804 -26.57 -31.09 15.39
N ASP A 805 -27.56 -30.93 14.52
CA ASP A 805 -28.22 -32.02 13.78
C ASP A 805 -27.54 -32.34 12.43
N GLY A 806 -26.44 -31.67 12.09
CA GLY A 806 -25.64 -31.94 10.88
C GLY A 806 -25.03 -33.34 10.90
N LEU A 807 -24.91 -33.98 9.73
CA LEU A 807 -24.24 -35.27 9.59
C LEU A 807 -22.78 -35.12 10.00
N VAL A 808 -22.28 -35.97 10.89
CA VAL A 808 -20.86 -35.98 11.27
C VAL A 808 -20.05 -36.57 10.11
N VAL A 809 -19.20 -35.74 9.52
CA VAL A 809 -18.29 -36.08 8.43
C VAL A 809 -17.08 -36.83 8.98
N THR A 810 -16.44 -36.29 10.02
CA THR A 810 -15.35 -36.96 10.75
C THR A 810 -15.20 -36.38 12.16
N PRO A 811 -14.77 -37.17 13.16
CA PRO A 811 -14.30 -36.62 14.44
C PRO A 811 -12.90 -36.00 14.30
N ILE A 812 -12.69 -34.87 14.99
CA ILE A 812 -11.41 -34.15 15.09
C ILE A 812 -10.90 -34.27 16.55
N PRO A 813 -9.72 -34.86 16.81
CA PRO A 813 -9.17 -34.98 18.16
C PRO A 813 -8.87 -33.63 18.83
N SER A 814 -9.00 -33.56 20.16
CA SER A 814 -8.51 -32.42 20.94
C SER A 814 -7.01 -32.17 20.72
N GLY A 815 -6.62 -30.90 20.62
CA GLY A 815 -5.26 -30.47 20.28
C GLY A 815 -4.94 -30.46 18.78
N SER A 816 -5.90 -30.82 17.91
CA SER A 816 -5.70 -30.73 16.46
C SER A 816 -5.81 -29.28 15.96
N ASN A 817 -4.97 -28.93 14.98
CA ASN A 817 -5.11 -27.71 14.21
C ASN A 817 -6.07 -27.92 13.02
N VAL A 818 -6.88 -26.92 12.73
CA VAL A 818 -7.75 -26.82 11.55
C VAL A 818 -7.47 -25.50 10.83
N ILE A 819 -7.68 -25.45 9.51
CA ILE A 819 -7.63 -24.19 8.75
C ILE A 819 -9.04 -23.61 8.71
N ILE A 820 -9.20 -22.36 9.14
CA ILE A 820 -10.48 -21.65 9.11
C ILE A 820 -10.71 -21.08 7.71
N LEU A 821 -11.85 -21.42 7.11
CA LEU A 821 -12.29 -20.95 5.80
C LEU A 821 -13.34 -19.82 5.90
N GLY A 822 -14.01 -19.71 7.05
CA GLY A 822 -15.02 -18.69 7.32
C GLY A 822 -15.90 -19.05 8.51
N ARG A 823 -17.00 -18.30 8.68
CA ARG A 823 -18.03 -18.50 9.71
C ARG A 823 -19.44 -18.56 9.13
N ASN A 824 -20.43 -18.75 10.01
CA ASN A 824 -21.85 -18.54 9.72
C ASN A 824 -22.31 -17.13 10.19
N GLY A 825 -23.58 -16.76 9.93
CA GLY A 825 -24.07 -15.39 10.11
C GLY A 825 -23.99 -14.85 11.56
N ASP A 826 -24.21 -15.70 12.55
CA ASP A 826 -24.11 -15.37 13.98
C ASP A 826 -22.75 -15.76 14.62
N GLY A 827 -21.80 -16.28 13.83
CA GLY A 827 -20.48 -16.68 14.30
C GLY A 827 -20.42 -17.89 15.23
N THR A 828 -21.55 -18.57 15.51
CA THR A 828 -21.58 -19.76 16.39
C THR A 828 -20.95 -21.01 15.77
N TRP A 829 -20.74 -21.01 14.45
CA TRP A 829 -20.07 -22.08 13.70
C TRP A 829 -18.94 -21.55 12.79
N LEU A 830 -17.84 -22.28 12.77
CA LEU A 830 -16.72 -22.09 11.85
C LEU A 830 -16.76 -23.12 10.73
N ASN A 831 -16.54 -22.66 9.49
CA ASN A 831 -16.26 -23.52 8.34
C ASN A 831 -14.75 -23.79 8.30
N VAL A 832 -14.36 -25.05 8.33
CA VAL A 832 -12.96 -25.46 8.54
C VAL A 832 -12.54 -26.60 7.62
N ARG A 833 -11.28 -26.58 7.20
CA ARG A 833 -10.58 -27.71 6.57
C ARG A 833 -9.69 -28.40 7.61
N TYR A 834 -9.87 -29.71 7.77
CA TYR A 834 -9.10 -30.56 8.66
C TYR A 834 -8.34 -31.63 7.85
N GLU A 835 -7.04 -31.77 8.11
CA GLU A 835 -6.21 -32.80 7.49
C GLU A 835 -6.28 -34.11 8.26
N ILE A 836 -6.79 -35.16 7.62
CA ILE A 836 -6.88 -36.50 8.20
C ILE A 836 -5.60 -37.26 7.84
N ALA A 837 -4.79 -37.61 8.84
CA ALA A 837 -3.52 -38.31 8.67
C ALA A 837 -3.68 -39.59 7.83
N GLY A 838 -3.10 -39.59 6.63
CA GLY A 838 -3.15 -40.71 5.68
C GLY A 838 -4.47 -40.88 4.91
N GLN A 839 -5.43 -39.95 5.02
CA GLN A 839 -6.71 -39.98 4.29
C GLN A 839 -7.05 -38.69 3.53
N GLY A 840 -6.25 -37.62 3.70
CA GLY A 840 -6.41 -36.34 3.00
C GLY A 840 -7.29 -35.34 3.76
N SER A 841 -7.59 -34.21 3.11
CA SER A 841 -8.32 -33.11 3.72
C SER A 841 -9.84 -33.32 3.70
N SER A 842 -10.54 -32.95 4.77
CA SER A 842 -11.99 -32.90 4.84
C SER A 842 -12.46 -31.50 5.24
N THR A 843 -13.56 -31.02 4.66
CA THR A 843 -14.10 -29.67 4.91
C THR A 843 -15.52 -29.77 5.48
N GLY A 844 -15.84 -28.92 6.45
CA GLY A 844 -17.15 -28.87 7.09
C GLY A 844 -17.18 -27.90 8.27
N TRP A 845 -18.21 -28.04 9.09
CA TRP A 845 -18.56 -27.08 10.14
C TRP A 845 -18.28 -27.62 11.54
N VAL A 846 -17.73 -26.76 12.40
CA VAL A 846 -17.51 -27.02 13.84
C VAL A 846 -18.04 -25.87 14.69
N ALA A 847 -18.44 -26.14 15.94
CA ALA A 847 -18.93 -25.11 16.84
C ALA A 847 -17.76 -24.24 17.35
N THR A 848 -17.91 -22.92 17.27
CA THR A 848 -16.85 -21.93 17.54
C THR A 848 -16.32 -22.00 18.97
N GLU A 849 -17.17 -22.33 19.94
CA GLU A 849 -16.82 -22.40 21.38
C GLU A 849 -15.69 -23.39 21.72
N PHE A 850 -15.39 -24.35 20.82
CA PHE A 850 -14.34 -25.35 21.00
C PHE A 850 -13.08 -25.08 20.17
N VAL A 851 -12.93 -23.88 19.58
CA VAL A 851 -11.82 -23.55 18.67
C VAL A 851 -11.20 -22.21 19.04
N THR A 852 -9.90 -22.20 19.37
CA THR A 852 -9.13 -20.96 19.53
C THR A 852 -8.61 -20.51 18.17
N VAL A 853 -9.09 -19.38 17.65
CA VAL A 853 -8.76 -18.89 16.30
C VAL A 853 -7.57 -17.93 16.35
N THR A 854 -6.58 -18.18 15.48
CA THR A 854 -5.32 -17.43 15.42
C THR A 854 -4.85 -17.19 13.98
N ARG A 855 -4.04 -16.15 13.78
CA ARG A 855 -3.26 -15.91 12.56
C ARG A 855 -1.84 -15.54 12.96
N SER A 856 -0.85 -16.20 12.38
CA SER A 856 0.58 -16.04 12.74
C SER A 856 0.85 -16.16 14.25
N GLY A 857 0.09 -17.01 14.96
CA GLY A 857 0.19 -17.21 16.42
C GLY A 857 -0.53 -16.16 17.29
N SER A 858 -1.01 -15.05 16.72
CA SER A 858 -1.82 -14.05 17.43
C SER A 858 -3.30 -14.42 17.37
N ALA A 859 -4.07 -14.09 18.42
CA ALA A 859 -5.53 -14.31 18.42
C ALA A 859 -6.21 -13.49 17.31
N PHE A 860 -7.15 -14.10 16.59
CA PHE A 860 -7.82 -13.48 15.44
C PHE A 860 -9.33 -13.35 15.70
N PRO A 861 -9.94 -12.15 15.57
CA PRO A 861 -11.37 -11.94 15.83
C PRO A 861 -12.27 -12.72 14.88
N ILE A 862 -13.26 -13.45 15.43
CA ILE A 862 -14.23 -14.24 14.65
C ILE A 862 -15.10 -13.35 13.77
N ASN A 863 -15.42 -12.12 14.20
CA ASN A 863 -16.19 -11.14 13.41
C ASN A 863 -15.52 -10.85 12.05
N ASN A 864 -14.19 -10.89 11.99
CA ASN A 864 -13.38 -10.61 10.79
C ASN A 864 -13.28 -11.83 9.85
N LEU A 865 -13.97 -12.94 10.14
CA LEU A 865 -14.06 -14.10 9.24
C LEU A 865 -15.20 -13.89 8.23
N LEU A 866 -14.92 -14.25 6.97
CA LEU A 866 -15.90 -14.29 5.88
C LEU A 866 -17.11 -15.17 6.25
N ILE A 867 -18.31 -14.70 5.97
CA ILE A 867 -19.52 -15.53 6.10
C ILE A 867 -19.60 -16.46 4.89
N THR A 868 -19.55 -17.77 5.15
CA THR A 868 -19.55 -18.83 4.11
C THR A 868 -20.79 -19.72 4.17
N SER A 869 -21.73 -19.46 5.08
CA SER A 869 -23.04 -20.13 5.14
C SER A 869 -24.07 -19.55 4.16
N GLY A 870 -23.84 -18.32 3.66
CA GLY A 870 -24.81 -17.56 2.87
C GLY A 870 -25.90 -16.87 3.70
N GLU A 871 -25.75 -16.85 5.03
CA GLU A 871 -26.61 -16.09 5.94
C GLU A 871 -26.22 -14.61 5.98
N VAL A 872 -27.13 -13.74 6.44
CA VAL A 872 -26.83 -12.32 6.72
C VAL A 872 -25.99 -12.24 8.00
N ASP A 873 -25.09 -11.26 8.09
CA ASP A 873 -24.37 -11.01 9.35
C ASP A 873 -25.34 -10.57 10.44
N SER A 874 -25.16 -11.13 11.64
CA SER A 874 -25.96 -10.81 12.82
C SER A 874 -25.11 -10.68 14.09
N MET A 875 -23.79 -10.52 13.94
CA MET A 875 -22.89 -10.17 15.05
C MET A 875 -22.61 -8.66 15.19
N ASN A 876 -23.13 -7.84 14.27
CA ASN A 876 -23.08 -6.38 14.30
C ASN A 876 -24.50 -5.81 14.29
#